data_AF-H0Q0H6-F1
#
_entry.id   AF-H0Q0H6-F1
#
_cell.length_a   1.000
_cell.length_b   1.000
_cell.length_c   1.000
_cell.angle_alpha   90.00
_cell.angle_beta   90.00
_cell.angle_gamma   90.00
#
_symmetry.space_group_name_H-M   'P 1'
#
loop_
_entity.id
_entity.type
_entity.pdbx_description
1 polymer ?
#
loop_
_entity_poly.entity_id
_entity_poly.type
_entity_poly.pdbx_seq_one_letter_code
_entity_poly.pdbx_strand_id
1 'polypeptide(L)'
;MNEVENITVPNDVRPTEPLLPQGDMPASADSAAQDDIAASDEAPQLHIGFMAFDGNSIPKLGVHIGWPGGEMLCRTDANGCLPPVQAPVGAELTISVERFNRSYKEIGKCLMPASDGVLTACSPNMVFDSRAEKHDGKPGDAKSRVPTGQSSDYGDLQPVDGTAPVSQQEPNVQGTPTSPPPLPRSAPKELEGQEWVGTKIAQIRPLSPQARQVTVKPPQNISGKAAAKQELSEGRDENGNPLAIVTQKAIDWWNSWRLPSLNLWGGSNASTHGGTQPSTPVVVDSEMTAKVKALLDFAEMQSSFKYKTNESSAALLALMSAGKFTHTTDEKKSSIPLGLCYKYVKVALSRCKVTDGILAGKKLIPTQSDADFLDMQESARRAGPALIAKGFSDVTIEVPDPRWAAAGDVIIYEWTDSAWEQRKKKKNQPNLPNFGHIDIRHYETYISDHMPPMFHPRWSDYQNIRIYRKVFDPLPTQRIRAFLRCLREFECQEEHNDEKRYLMTAYPLPHSGRRMFSGYARHPWATVPNNMHPKSTAAGAYQILHSTWREIVDNKLIESESFTPEVQDRIAVMKLEDRHVLHLIRAGKIREALEVKTPRDKLSLPSEWTSLPGGTENAVRRTQNGKPMDLAYLMDLFNFYVEEEKRKA
;
A
#
# COMPACT_ATOMS: atom_id res chain seq x y z
N MET A 1 64.42 18.04 -28.74
CA MET A 1 63.23 18.68 -29.34
C MET A 1 62.29 19.05 -28.20
N ASN A 2 62.78 19.82 -27.22
CA ASN A 2 62.94 21.29 -27.15
C ASN A 2 61.60 21.97 -26.88
N GLU A 3 61.41 22.80 -25.85
CA GLU A 3 62.25 23.13 -24.70
C GLU A 3 61.39 23.94 -23.71
N VAL A 4 61.82 23.91 -22.45
CA VAL A 4 61.29 24.64 -21.29
C VAL A 4 61.88 26.05 -21.27
N GLU A 5 61.16 27.08 -20.79
CA GLU A 5 61.76 28.12 -19.93
C GLU A 5 60.75 29.08 -19.24
N ASN A 6 60.94 29.21 -17.92
CA ASN A 6 60.43 30.25 -17.00
C ASN A 6 61.24 31.55 -17.16
N ILE A 7 60.65 32.75 -17.02
CA ILE A 7 61.30 33.95 -16.41
C ILE A 7 60.26 34.88 -15.72
N THR A 8 60.75 35.49 -14.64
CA THR A 8 60.21 36.25 -13.49
C THR A 8 59.90 37.77 -13.74
N VAL A 9 59.18 38.37 -12.76
CA VAL A 9 58.69 39.76 -12.50
C VAL A 9 59.72 40.92 -12.58
N PRO A 10 59.33 42.24 -12.59
CA PRO A 10 59.03 43.01 -11.34
C PRO A 10 58.00 44.21 -11.42
N ASN A 11 57.43 44.56 -10.25
CA ASN A 11 57.05 45.87 -9.60
C ASN A 11 56.80 47.15 -10.47
N ASP A 12 55.99 48.17 -10.11
CA ASP A 12 55.26 48.62 -8.91
C ASP A 12 54.31 49.78 -9.30
N VAL A 13 53.61 50.35 -8.30
CA VAL A 13 53.04 51.73 -8.18
C VAL A 13 51.50 51.81 -8.08
N ARG A 14 51.05 51.87 -6.80
CA ARG A 14 49.80 52.48 -6.28
C ARG A 14 49.90 54.03 -6.28
N PRO A 15 48.82 54.81 -6.07
CA PRO A 15 48.19 55.08 -4.73
C PRO A 15 46.64 55.18 -4.84
N THR A 16 45.77 55.23 -3.81
CA THR A 16 45.85 55.87 -2.48
C THR A 16 44.66 55.39 -1.60
N GLU A 17 44.92 55.25 -0.30
CA GLU A 17 44.05 55.08 0.90
C GLU A 17 43.18 56.34 1.22
N PRO A 18 42.42 56.50 2.35
CA PRO A 18 42.46 55.85 3.70
C PRO A 18 41.07 55.42 4.30
N LEU A 19 40.92 54.44 5.22
CA LEU A 19 41.32 54.24 6.64
C LEU A 19 40.63 55.13 7.70
N LEU A 20 40.03 54.48 8.72
CA LEU A 20 40.00 54.75 10.19
C LEU A 20 38.75 54.09 10.86
N PRO A 21 38.70 53.82 12.19
CA PRO A 21 39.59 52.96 12.98
C PRO A 21 38.85 52.04 14.00
N GLN A 22 39.60 51.12 14.62
CA GLN A 22 39.22 50.36 15.82
C GLN A 22 39.66 51.12 17.10
N GLY A 23 38.99 50.84 18.23
CA GLY A 23 39.45 51.22 19.57
C GLY A 23 38.55 50.72 20.71
N ASP A 24 39.06 49.70 21.42
CA ASP A 24 39.07 49.46 22.88
C ASP A 24 37.82 49.15 23.73
N MET A 25 37.97 48.06 24.50
CA MET A 25 37.20 47.74 25.72
C MET A 25 37.71 48.53 26.94
N PRO A 26 36.89 48.65 28.00
CA PRO A 26 37.32 48.06 29.28
C PRO A 26 36.19 47.35 30.07
N ALA A 27 36.62 46.68 31.14
CA ALA A 27 35.89 45.72 31.97
C ALA A 27 34.94 46.32 33.04
N SER A 28 33.94 45.49 33.40
CA SER A 28 33.27 45.26 34.71
C SER A 28 33.03 46.42 35.69
N ALA A 29 31.77 46.62 36.08
CA ALA A 29 31.31 46.63 37.48
C ALA A 29 29.78 46.71 37.58
N ASP A 30 29.23 45.97 38.55
CA ASP A 30 27.84 45.95 39.00
C ASP A 30 27.22 47.33 39.24
N SER A 31 25.94 47.49 38.89
CA SER A 31 24.97 48.08 39.82
C SER A 31 23.53 47.81 39.35
N ALA A 32 22.72 47.40 40.32
CA ALA A 32 21.31 47.09 40.20
C ALA A 32 20.48 48.25 39.64
N ALA A 33 19.58 47.94 38.71
CA ALA A 33 18.47 48.81 38.35
C ALA A 33 17.17 48.01 38.44
N GLN A 34 16.27 48.55 39.27
CA GLN A 34 14.94 48.05 39.57
C GLN A 34 14.07 47.92 38.32
N ASP A 35 13.38 46.78 38.23
CA ASP A 35 12.27 46.55 37.32
C ASP A 35 11.09 47.47 37.68
N ASP A 36 10.82 48.47 36.85
CA ASP A 36 9.50 49.08 36.75
C ASP A 36 8.61 48.17 35.89
N ILE A 37 7.74 47.40 36.55
CA ILE A 37 6.68 46.63 35.90
C ILE A 37 5.58 47.62 35.47
N ALA A 38 5.66 48.07 34.22
CA ALA A 38 4.51 48.61 33.51
C ALA A 38 3.67 47.41 33.00
N ALA A 39 2.53 47.15 33.66
CA ALA A 39 1.55 46.18 33.17
C ALA A 39 0.98 46.67 31.84
N SER A 40 1.32 46.00 30.74
CA SER A 40 0.63 46.16 29.47
C SER A 40 -0.74 45.50 29.56
N ASP A 41 -1.79 46.29 29.30
CA ASP A 41 -3.19 45.87 29.23
C ASP A 41 -3.47 45.12 27.90
N GLU A 42 -2.58 44.21 27.50
CA GLU A 42 -2.75 43.41 26.29
C GLU A 42 -3.68 42.23 26.58
N ALA A 43 -4.72 42.07 25.75
CA ALA A 43 -5.63 40.93 25.84
C ALA A 43 -4.83 39.63 25.65
N PRO A 44 -5.04 38.60 26.49
CA PRO A 44 -4.26 37.38 26.44
C PRO A 44 -4.39 36.71 25.08
N GLN A 45 -3.30 36.16 24.59
CA GLN A 45 -3.23 35.49 23.28
C GLN A 45 -3.19 33.97 23.46
N LEU A 46 -4.04 33.26 22.71
CA LEU A 46 -4.01 31.81 22.64
C LEU A 46 -3.45 31.35 21.29
N HIS A 47 -2.27 30.74 21.31
CA HIS A 47 -1.65 30.12 20.15
C HIS A 47 -2.16 28.69 20.00
N ILE A 48 -2.73 28.37 18.83
CA ILE A 48 -3.28 27.03 18.57
C ILE A 48 -2.50 26.37 17.42
N GLY A 49 -1.91 25.21 17.71
CA GLY A 49 -1.18 24.38 16.76
C GLY A 49 -1.91 23.08 16.46
N PHE A 50 -1.77 22.59 15.23
CA PHE A 50 -2.36 21.34 14.75
C PHE A 50 -1.26 20.42 14.24
N MET A 51 -1.20 19.24 14.85
CA MET A 51 -0.18 18.24 14.59
C MET A 51 -0.82 16.92 14.19
N ALA A 52 -0.20 16.24 13.24
CA ALA A 52 -0.52 14.87 12.91
C ALA A 52 0.13 13.93 13.93
N PHE A 53 -0.37 12.71 14.01
CA PHE A 53 0.12 11.73 14.98
C PHE A 53 1.59 11.31 14.77
N ASP A 54 2.13 11.51 13.56
CA ASP A 54 3.55 11.33 13.26
C ASP A 54 4.44 12.47 13.81
N GLY A 55 3.85 13.44 14.51
CA GLY A 55 4.55 14.61 15.06
C GLY A 55 4.73 15.75 14.06
N ASN A 56 4.29 15.59 12.80
CA ASN A 56 4.42 16.63 11.79
C ASN A 56 3.27 17.66 11.91
N SER A 57 3.60 18.92 11.69
CA SER A 57 2.61 19.99 11.57
C SER A 57 1.64 19.77 10.40
N ILE A 58 0.39 20.19 10.56
CA ILE A 58 -0.63 20.08 9.50
C ILE A 58 -0.84 21.45 8.83
N PRO A 59 -0.23 21.73 7.67
CA PRO A 59 -0.35 23.04 7.01
C PRO A 59 -1.64 23.19 6.20
N LYS A 60 -2.10 24.43 6.05
CA LYS A 60 -3.28 24.84 5.24
C LYS A 60 -4.61 24.23 5.66
N LEU A 61 -4.70 23.68 6.87
CA LEU A 61 -5.93 23.15 7.46
C LEU A 61 -6.92 24.29 7.67
N GLY A 62 -8.12 24.20 7.08
CA GLY A 62 -9.19 25.15 7.37
C GLY A 62 -9.70 24.94 8.79
N VAL A 63 -9.71 25.98 9.60
CA VAL A 63 -10.16 25.95 11.00
C VAL A 63 -11.14 27.08 11.23
N HIS A 64 -12.22 26.75 11.93
CA HIS A 64 -13.20 27.69 12.47
C HIS A 64 -13.12 27.65 13.99
N ILE A 65 -12.95 28.82 14.60
CA ILE A 65 -12.96 29.01 16.05
C ILE A 65 -14.13 29.95 16.36
N GLY A 66 -15.12 29.46 17.09
CA GLY A 66 -16.27 30.27 17.52
C GLY A 66 -16.26 30.51 19.02
N TRP A 67 -16.69 31.70 19.46
CA TRP A 67 -16.92 32.03 20.87
C TRP A 67 -18.11 32.99 21.01
N PRO A 68 -18.66 33.18 22.23
CA PRO A 68 -19.72 34.16 22.45
C PRO A 68 -19.27 35.57 22.05
N GLY A 69 -19.83 36.09 20.95
CA GLY A 69 -19.54 37.44 20.44
C GLY A 69 -18.46 37.53 19.36
N GLY A 70 -17.93 36.42 18.85
CA GLY A 70 -16.98 36.45 17.73
C GLY A 70 -16.67 35.09 17.11
N GLU A 71 -16.08 35.12 15.92
CA GLU A 71 -15.54 33.93 15.26
C GLU A 71 -14.26 34.26 14.49
N MET A 72 -13.44 33.24 14.28
CA MET A 72 -12.28 33.29 13.42
C MET A 72 -12.29 32.11 12.46
N LEU A 73 -12.31 32.40 11.15
CA LEU A 73 -12.06 31.42 10.10
C LEU A 73 -10.67 31.67 9.53
N CYS A 74 -9.78 30.69 9.65
CA CYS A 74 -8.42 30.82 9.19
C CYS A 74 -7.89 29.48 8.67
N ARG A 75 -6.68 29.51 8.09
CA ARG A 75 -5.95 28.31 7.72
C ARG A 75 -4.65 28.25 8.50
N THR A 76 -4.23 27.04 8.88
CA THR A 76 -2.92 26.84 9.49
C THR A 76 -1.78 27.22 8.53
N ASP A 77 -0.71 27.77 9.09
CA ASP A 77 0.53 28.10 8.37
C ASP A 77 1.37 26.85 8.06
N ALA A 78 2.61 27.04 7.60
CA ALA A 78 3.53 25.93 7.30
C ALA A 78 3.89 25.09 8.54
N ASN A 79 3.82 25.68 9.74
CA ASN A 79 4.12 25.05 11.02
C ASN A 79 2.86 24.49 11.70
N GLY A 80 1.71 24.49 11.02
CA GLY A 80 0.46 23.97 11.57
C GLY A 80 -0.17 24.90 12.61
N CYS A 81 0.31 26.14 12.72
CA CYS A 81 -0.17 27.11 13.69
C CYS A 81 -1.23 28.02 13.09
N LEU A 82 -2.17 28.45 13.92
CA LEU A 82 -3.11 29.53 13.61
C LEU A 82 -2.53 30.89 14.04
N PRO A 83 -3.03 31.99 13.46
CA PRO A 83 -2.89 33.31 14.05
C PRO A 83 -3.36 33.30 15.52
N PRO A 84 -2.75 34.11 16.41
CA PRO A 84 -3.14 34.15 17.82
C PRO A 84 -4.62 34.48 17.98
N VAL A 85 -5.33 33.66 18.74
CA VAL A 85 -6.75 33.90 19.07
C VAL A 85 -6.82 34.92 20.19
N GLN A 86 -7.59 35.98 19.99
CA GLN A 86 -7.93 36.96 21.03
C GLN A 86 -9.43 36.88 21.28
N ALA A 87 -9.81 36.46 22.48
CA ALA A 87 -11.20 36.37 22.93
C ALA A 87 -11.29 36.81 24.40
N PRO A 88 -12.49 37.13 24.93
CA PRO A 88 -12.64 37.46 26.34
C PRO A 88 -12.16 36.32 27.24
N VAL A 89 -11.45 36.66 28.31
CA VAL A 89 -10.96 35.68 29.31
C VAL A 89 -12.13 34.84 29.82
N GLY A 90 -11.97 33.51 29.82
CA GLY A 90 -13.00 32.57 30.25
C GLY A 90 -14.09 32.27 29.22
N ALA A 91 -14.05 32.85 28.01
CA ALA A 91 -14.98 32.48 26.94
C ALA A 91 -14.75 31.03 26.48
N GLU A 92 -15.83 30.29 26.23
CA GLU A 92 -15.76 28.95 25.63
C GLU A 92 -15.48 29.07 24.13
N LEU A 93 -14.31 28.60 23.73
CA LEU A 93 -13.87 28.50 22.34
C LEU A 93 -14.28 27.13 21.80
N THR A 94 -15.03 27.12 20.71
CA THR A 94 -15.36 25.91 19.94
C THR A 94 -14.43 25.81 18.75
N ILE A 95 -13.66 24.72 18.66
CA ILE A 95 -12.68 24.49 17.60
C ILE A 95 -13.25 23.48 16.61
N SER A 96 -13.37 23.89 15.35
CA SER A 96 -13.88 23.06 14.27
C SER A 96 -12.94 23.05 13.07
N VAL A 97 -12.79 21.90 12.41
CA VAL A 97 -11.91 21.76 11.22
C VAL A 97 -12.71 21.53 9.94
N GLU A 98 -12.24 22.13 8.85
CA GLU A 98 -12.86 22.06 7.52
C GLU A 98 -12.68 20.65 6.92
N ARG A 99 -13.80 20.00 6.62
CA ARG A 99 -13.86 18.73 5.88
C ARG A 99 -13.76 18.97 4.38
N PHE A 100 -13.52 17.91 3.60
CA PHE A 100 -13.43 17.98 2.13
C PHE A 100 -14.68 18.52 1.42
N ASN A 101 -15.85 18.39 2.04
CA ASN A 101 -17.12 18.94 1.55
C ASN A 101 -17.33 20.42 1.96
N ARG A 102 -16.31 21.08 2.51
CA ARG A 102 -16.34 22.44 3.08
C ARG A 102 -17.24 22.64 4.29
N SER A 103 -17.77 21.56 4.88
CA SER A 103 -18.43 21.62 6.19
C SER A 103 -17.39 21.60 7.32
N TYR A 104 -17.69 22.21 8.46
CA TYR A 104 -16.81 22.19 9.63
C TYR A 104 -17.22 21.06 10.60
N LYS A 105 -16.23 20.34 11.14
CA LYS A 105 -16.40 19.34 12.21
C LYS A 105 -15.87 19.91 13.51
N GLU A 106 -16.71 20.01 14.54
CA GLU A 106 -16.23 20.28 15.90
C GLU A 106 -15.29 19.15 16.35
N ILE A 107 -14.09 19.51 16.79
CA ILE A 107 -13.08 18.57 17.30
C ILE A 107 -12.83 18.73 18.81
N GLY A 108 -13.25 19.85 19.39
CA GLY A 108 -13.10 20.10 20.82
C GLY A 108 -13.48 21.51 21.22
N LYS A 109 -13.49 21.72 22.53
CA LYS A 109 -13.77 23.00 23.17
C LYS A 109 -12.70 23.29 24.21
N CYS A 110 -12.38 24.56 24.40
CA CYS A 110 -11.50 25.00 25.49
C CYS A 110 -11.96 26.36 26.02
N LEU A 111 -11.48 26.73 27.21
CA LEU A 111 -11.72 28.06 27.76
C LEU A 111 -10.54 28.97 27.41
N MET A 112 -10.84 30.23 27.07
CA MET A 112 -9.83 31.25 26.86
C MET A 112 -9.04 31.50 28.17
N PRO A 113 -7.70 31.36 28.18
CA PRO A 113 -6.90 31.54 29.39
C PRO A 113 -6.85 33.01 29.84
N ALA A 114 -6.51 33.22 31.11
CA ALA A 114 -6.32 34.56 31.70
C ALA A 114 -4.93 35.16 31.42
N SER A 115 -4.05 34.41 30.77
CA SER A 115 -2.71 34.79 30.33
C SER A 115 -2.43 34.14 28.97
N ASP A 116 -1.34 34.52 28.32
CA ASP A 116 -0.92 33.87 27.09
C ASP A 116 -0.82 32.34 27.26
N GLY A 117 -1.28 31.62 26.25
CA GLY A 117 -1.40 30.17 26.29
C GLY A 117 -1.08 29.53 24.95
N VAL A 118 -0.67 28.26 25.01
CA VAL A 118 -0.46 27.43 23.84
C VAL A 118 -1.33 26.18 23.94
N LEU A 119 -2.06 25.86 22.88
CA LEU A 119 -2.84 24.64 22.75
C LEU A 119 -2.42 23.90 21.48
N THR A 120 -2.04 22.62 21.62
CA THR A 120 -1.72 21.76 20.49
C THR A 120 -2.79 20.68 20.36
N ALA A 121 -3.45 20.62 19.21
CA ALA A 121 -4.40 19.57 18.86
C ALA A 121 -3.70 18.50 18.01
N CYS A 122 -3.88 17.22 18.37
CA CYS A 122 -3.27 16.08 17.68
C CYS A 122 -4.32 15.18 17.01
N SER A 123 -4.06 14.70 15.80
CA SER A 123 -4.95 13.79 15.05
C SER A 123 -4.29 12.47 14.68
N PRO A 124 -4.88 11.29 14.99
CA PRO A 124 -6.09 11.08 15.80
C PRO A 124 -5.80 11.10 17.32
N ASN A 125 -6.86 11.20 18.14
CA ASN A 125 -6.77 10.91 19.58
C ASN A 125 -6.77 9.38 19.79
N MET A 126 -5.73 8.83 20.40
CA MET A 126 -5.62 7.40 20.72
C MET A 126 -5.51 7.19 22.23
N VAL A 127 -6.10 6.09 22.72
CA VAL A 127 -5.91 5.59 24.08
C VAL A 127 -4.98 4.37 24.00
N PHE A 128 -3.87 4.41 24.72
CA PHE A 128 -2.95 3.28 24.87
C PHE A 128 -3.28 2.56 26.18
N ASP A 129 -3.82 1.35 26.07
CA ASP A 129 -3.89 0.41 27.21
C ASP A 129 -2.70 -0.54 27.09
N SER A 130 -1.77 -0.49 28.05
CA SER A 130 -0.68 -1.45 28.17
C SER A 130 -0.94 -2.40 29.34
N ARG A 131 -0.67 -3.69 29.14
CA ARG A 131 -0.69 -4.70 30.20
C ARG A 131 0.70 -5.31 30.30
N ALA A 132 1.31 -5.22 31.47
CA ALA A 132 2.52 -5.97 31.75
C ALA A 132 2.17 -7.45 31.94
N GLU A 133 2.79 -8.32 31.14
CA GLU A 133 2.68 -9.77 31.28
C GLU A 133 4.03 -10.34 31.72
N LYS A 134 3.99 -11.37 32.56
CA LYS A 134 5.19 -12.09 33.01
C LYS A 134 5.88 -12.72 31.80
N HIS A 135 7.19 -12.54 31.70
CA HIS A 135 7.98 -13.16 30.65
C HIS A 135 8.13 -14.67 30.93
N ASP A 136 7.31 -15.49 30.29
CA ASP A 136 7.46 -16.94 30.31
C ASP A 136 8.17 -17.40 29.03
N GLY A 137 9.45 -17.75 29.17
CA GLY A 137 10.35 -18.19 28.10
C GLY A 137 11.69 -18.63 28.72
N LYS A 138 12.50 -19.41 27.99
CA LYS A 138 13.83 -19.81 28.50
C LYS A 138 14.65 -18.54 28.81
N PRO A 139 15.34 -18.45 29.97
CA PRO A 139 16.13 -17.27 30.31
C PRO A 139 17.13 -16.95 29.20
N GLY A 140 16.93 -15.85 28.50
CA GLY A 140 17.92 -15.29 27.60
C GLY A 140 19.05 -14.65 28.41
N ASP A 141 20.21 -14.48 27.77
CA ASP A 141 21.42 -13.92 28.38
C ASP A 141 21.33 -12.39 28.57
N ALA A 142 20.14 -11.85 28.86
CA ALA A 142 19.88 -10.42 28.95
C ALA A 142 20.71 -9.77 30.08
N LYS A 143 21.05 -10.52 31.13
CA LYS A 143 21.94 -10.05 32.21
C LYS A 143 23.36 -9.71 31.71
N SER A 144 23.86 -10.37 30.67
CA SER A 144 25.18 -10.06 30.09
C SER A 144 25.16 -8.83 29.18
N ARG A 145 23.97 -8.31 28.85
CA ARG A 145 23.74 -7.19 27.93
C ARG A 145 23.17 -5.94 28.61
N VAL A 146 22.94 -5.97 29.92
CA VAL A 146 22.58 -4.76 30.66
C VAL A 146 23.82 -3.84 30.68
N PRO A 147 23.76 -2.64 30.08
CA PRO A 147 24.86 -1.69 30.18
C PRO A 147 25.07 -1.34 31.66
N THR A 148 26.26 -1.59 32.18
CA THR A 148 26.65 -1.07 33.50
C THR A 148 26.92 0.42 33.36
N GLY A 149 26.18 1.24 34.11
CA GLY A 149 26.30 2.70 34.04
C GLY A 149 27.75 3.17 34.23
N GLN A 150 28.22 4.04 33.34
CA GLN A 150 29.53 4.66 33.43
C GLN A 150 29.46 5.96 34.24
N SER A 151 30.60 6.45 34.72
CA SER A 151 30.65 7.70 35.49
C SER A 151 30.14 8.92 34.70
N SER A 152 30.15 8.86 33.37
CA SER A 152 29.55 9.86 32.48
C SER A 152 28.01 9.90 32.55
N ASP A 153 27.37 8.83 33.00
CA ASP A 153 25.90 8.70 33.01
C ASP A 153 25.25 9.41 34.21
N TYR A 154 26.06 9.90 35.17
CA TYR A 154 25.57 10.49 36.42
C TYR A 154 25.44 12.02 36.40
N GLY A 155 25.86 12.72 35.33
CA GLY A 155 25.84 14.19 35.26
C GLY A 155 26.59 14.89 36.41
N ASP A 156 26.48 16.22 36.51
CA ASP A 156 27.18 17.05 37.51
C ASP A 156 26.61 16.93 38.94
N LEU A 157 26.49 15.71 39.46
CA LEU A 157 26.18 15.45 40.85
C LEU A 157 27.48 15.19 41.61
N GLN A 158 27.91 16.17 42.41
CA GLN A 158 29.00 16.00 43.36
C GLN A 158 28.62 14.91 44.37
N PRO A 159 29.49 13.92 44.63
CA PRO A 159 29.19 12.86 45.58
C PRO A 159 29.14 13.42 47.00
N VAL A 160 28.07 13.10 47.74
CA VAL A 160 28.05 13.24 49.19
C VAL A 160 28.85 12.08 49.76
N ASP A 161 29.94 12.43 50.45
CA ASP A 161 30.80 11.48 51.15
C ASP A 161 30.03 10.61 52.14
N GLY A 162 30.38 9.32 52.15
CA GLY A 162 30.34 8.49 53.35
C GLY A 162 29.25 7.42 53.39
N THR A 163 29.50 6.23 52.81
CA THR A 163 29.89 5.01 53.55
C THR A 163 29.97 3.80 52.63
N ALA A 164 31.05 3.03 52.79
CA ALA A 164 31.41 1.83 52.03
C ALA A 164 30.62 0.58 52.50
N PRO A 165 30.71 -0.56 51.76
CA PRO A 165 29.67 -1.59 51.68
C PRO A 165 29.82 -2.69 52.75
N VAL A 166 28.71 -3.35 53.09
CA VAL A 166 28.74 -4.63 53.83
C VAL A 166 28.32 -5.77 52.91
N SER A 167 29.19 -6.78 52.93
CA SER A 167 29.21 -7.99 52.12
C SER A 167 28.09 -9.00 52.45
N GLN A 168 27.93 -9.94 51.51
CA GLN A 168 27.04 -11.10 51.46
C GLN A 168 27.03 -11.97 52.72
N GLN A 169 25.86 -12.57 53.02
CA GLN A 169 25.75 -13.97 53.47
C GLN A 169 24.30 -14.50 53.43
N GLU A 170 24.06 -15.50 52.59
CA GLU A 170 23.09 -16.60 52.82
C GLU A 170 23.56 -17.45 54.03
N PRO A 171 22.74 -18.30 54.74
CA PRO A 171 21.77 -19.24 54.13
C PRO A 171 20.54 -19.69 54.97
N ASN A 172 19.67 -20.47 54.31
CA ASN A 172 19.26 -21.83 54.69
C ASN A 172 17.73 -22.13 54.72
N VAL A 173 17.41 -23.33 54.24
CA VAL A 173 16.10 -23.91 53.86
C VAL A 173 15.61 -24.90 54.94
N GLN A 174 14.28 -25.02 55.14
CA GLN A 174 13.45 -26.22 55.45
C GLN A 174 12.20 -25.82 56.27
N GLY A 175 10.95 -26.28 56.05
CA GLY A 175 10.35 -27.23 55.13
C GLY A 175 8.80 -27.24 55.23
N THR A 176 8.15 -27.58 54.10
CA THR A 176 6.93 -28.41 53.84
C THR A 176 5.61 -28.36 54.66
N PRO A 177 4.46 -28.80 54.05
CA PRO A 177 3.14 -28.14 54.14
C PRO A 177 2.01 -29.02 54.71
N THR A 178 0.83 -28.45 54.98
CA THR A 178 -0.44 -29.23 54.95
C THR A 178 -1.68 -28.33 54.73
N SER A 179 -2.59 -28.78 53.86
CA SER A 179 -3.97 -28.26 53.59
C SER A 179 -5.01 -29.27 54.11
N PRO A 180 -6.32 -29.18 53.75
CA PRO A 180 -7.44 -28.25 54.02
C PRO A 180 -8.56 -29.02 54.81
N PRO A 181 -9.92 -28.87 54.70
CA PRO A 181 -10.89 -27.93 54.07
C PRO A 181 -12.10 -27.62 55.04
N PRO A 182 -13.42 -27.45 54.67
CA PRO A 182 -14.14 -26.80 53.54
C PRO A 182 -15.23 -25.77 53.98
N LEU A 183 -15.84 -25.08 52.99
CA LEU A 183 -17.10 -24.28 53.03
C LEU A 183 -18.37 -25.15 53.20
N PRO A 184 -19.52 -24.56 53.63
CA PRO A 184 -20.64 -24.37 52.67
C PRO A 184 -21.58 -23.15 52.88
N ARG A 185 -22.09 -22.62 51.74
CA ARG A 185 -23.50 -22.29 51.37
C ARG A 185 -24.49 -21.97 52.52
N SER A 186 -25.37 -20.95 52.46
CA SER A 186 -26.46 -20.76 51.48
C SER A 186 -27.28 -19.49 51.76
N ALA A 187 -27.81 -18.87 50.69
CA ALA A 187 -29.19 -18.37 50.51
C ALA A 187 -29.70 -17.04 51.16
N PRO A 188 -30.72 -16.41 50.54
CA PRO A 188 -30.94 -14.95 50.52
C PRO A 188 -32.32 -14.48 51.04
N LYS A 189 -32.58 -13.16 50.93
CA LYS A 189 -33.86 -12.38 50.99
C LYS A 189 -33.83 -11.33 52.11
N GLU A 190 -34.51 -10.18 52.07
CA GLU A 190 -35.17 -9.31 51.08
C GLU A 190 -35.74 -8.15 51.94
N LEU A 191 -36.07 -7.02 51.32
CA LEU A 191 -36.98 -5.94 51.76
C LEU A 191 -36.52 -4.81 52.69
N GLU A 192 -36.88 -3.62 52.19
CA GLU A 192 -37.35 -2.40 52.88
C GLU A 192 -36.32 -1.59 53.68
N GLY A 193 -36.23 -0.27 53.58
CA GLY A 193 -37.11 0.73 52.98
C GLY A 193 -36.89 2.06 53.72
N GLN A 194 -37.11 3.15 53.00
CA GLN A 194 -37.37 4.52 53.46
C GLN A 194 -36.22 5.49 53.82
N GLU A 195 -36.30 6.58 53.05
CA GLU A 195 -35.73 7.92 53.14
C GLU A 195 -35.88 8.60 54.51
N TRP A 196 -34.97 9.53 54.85
CA TRP A 196 -35.30 10.96 54.87
C TRP A 196 -34.09 11.89 55.06
N VAL A 197 -34.32 13.13 54.64
CA VAL A 197 -33.43 14.27 54.43
C VAL A 197 -33.10 15.00 55.75
N GLY A 198 -31.89 15.57 55.86
CA GLY A 198 -31.56 16.55 56.90
C GLY A 198 -30.29 17.36 56.59
N THR A 199 -30.44 18.66 56.38
CA THR A 199 -29.42 19.64 55.95
C THR A 199 -28.85 20.45 57.14
N LYS A 200 -27.72 21.16 56.90
CA LYS A 200 -27.19 22.40 57.56
C LYS A 200 -26.37 22.20 58.86
N ILE A 201 -25.26 22.88 59.20
CA ILE A 201 -24.59 24.20 58.95
C ILE A 201 -23.09 24.01 59.36
N ALA A 202 -22.06 24.30 58.55
CA ALA A 202 -21.24 25.53 58.37
C ALA A 202 -20.58 26.17 59.62
N GLN A 203 -19.26 26.46 59.49
CA GLN A 203 -18.41 27.57 60.05
C GLN A 203 -17.01 27.04 60.48
N ILE A 204 -15.83 27.68 60.33
CA ILE A 204 -15.33 28.94 59.75
C ILE A 204 -13.78 28.79 59.60
N ARG A 205 -13.18 29.50 58.62
CA ARG A 205 -11.72 29.68 58.37
C ARG A 205 -10.98 30.49 59.46
N PRO A 206 -9.63 30.50 59.43
CA PRO A 206 -8.95 31.79 59.26
C PRO A 206 -7.92 31.81 58.11
N LEU A 207 -7.43 33.03 57.84
CA LEU A 207 -6.86 33.57 56.61
C LEU A 207 -5.37 33.27 56.34
N SER A 208 -5.01 33.36 55.06
CA SER A 208 -3.66 33.44 54.45
C SER A 208 -2.93 34.76 54.77
N PRO A 209 -1.61 34.94 54.49
CA PRO A 209 -1.05 35.13 53.12
C PRO A 209 0.32 34.41 52.95
N GLN A 210 0.92 34.11 51.78
CA GLN A 210 1.17 34.87 50.56
C GLN A 210 1.37 33.92 49.35
N ALA A 211 1.26 34.50 48.17
CA ALA A 211 1.10 33.87 46.86
C ALA A 211 2.32 33.08 46.33
N ARG A 212 2.02 31.93 45.72
CA ARG A 212 2.75 31.42 44.55
C ARG A 212 1.76 31.24 43.42
N GLN A 213 2.09 31.79 42.25
CA GLN A 213 1.31 31.69 41.01
C GLN A 213 0.99 30.23 40.70
N VAL A 214 -0.30 29.92 40.65
CA VAL A 214 -0.80 28.65 40.12
C VAL A 214 -1.05 28.88 38.64
N THR A 215 -0.17 28.33 37.79
CA THR A 215 -0.42 28.18 36.36
C THR A 215 -1.56 27.18 36.20
N VAL A 216 -2.78 27.69 36.00
CA VAL A 216 -3.96 26.89 35.68
C VAL A 216 -3.81 26.41 34.23
N LYS A 217 -3.42 25.15 34.06
CA LYS A 217 -3.51 24.48 32.76
C LYS A 217 -4.98 24.41 32.33
N PRO A 218 -5.31 24.68 31.05
CA PRO A 218 -6.69 24.63 30.58
C PRO A 218 -7.27 23.20 30.75
N PRO A 219 -8.45 23.04 31.36
CA PRO A 219 -9.12 21.74 31.39
C PRO A 219 -9.59 21.38 29.98
N GLN A 220 -9.14 20.24 29.47
CA GLN A 220 -9.56 19.69 28.18
C GLN A 220 -10.52 18.53 28.41
N ASN A 221 -11.80 18.72 28.09
CA ASN A 221 -12.72 17.61 27.86
C ASN A 221 -12.87 17.43 26.35
N ILE A 222 -12.12 16.48 25.79
CA ILE A 222 -12.24 16.08 24.39
C ILE A 222 -13.14 14.86 24.34
N SER A 223 -14.36 15.05 23.84
CA SER A 223 -15.38 14.01 23.73
C SER A 223 -14.96 12.89 22.76
N GLY A 224 -14.47 11.77 23.31
CA GLY A 224 -14.49 10.46 22.66
C GLY A 224 -15.59 9.60 23.29
N LYS A 225 -16.49 9.03 22.48
CA LYS A 225 -17.48 8.05 22.96
C LYS A 225 -16.77 6.92 23.70
N ALA A 226 -17.21 6.60 24.92
CA ALA A 226 -16.80 5.39 25.60
C ALA A 226 -17.25 4.16 24.80
N ALA A 227 -16.30 3.47 24.18
CA ALA A 227 -16.54 2.23 23.44
C ALA A 227 -16.30 1.03 24.36
N ALA A 228 -17.20 0.05 24.27
CA ALA A 228 -17.18 -1.17 25.08
C ALA A 228 -15.85 -1.93 24.94
N LYS A 229 -15.31 -2.37 26.08
CA LYS A 229 -14.03 -3.06 26.22
C LYS A 229 -14.19 -4.49 25.70
N GLN A 230 -13.65 -4.80 24.52
CA GLN A 230 -13.49 -6.19 24.07
C GLN A 230 -12.32 -6.84 24.83
N GLU A 231 -12.51 -8.10 25.25
CA GLU A 231 -11.45 -8.89 25.88
C GLU A 231 -10.37 -9.29 24.85
N LEU A 232 -9.11 -9.10 25.23
CA LEU A 232 -7.92 -9.38 24.42
C LEU A 232 -7.61 -10.88 24.40
N SER A 233 -7.41 -11.46 23.21
CA SER A 233 -6.73 -12.75 23.04
C SER A 233 -5.20 -12.57 23.15
N GLU A 234 -4.51 -13.56 23.72
CA GLU A 234 -3.10 -13.55 24.16
C GLU A 234 -2.13 -12.84 23.19
N GLY A 235 -1.33 -11.92 23.74
CA GLY A 235 -0.59 -10.89 23.00
C GLY A 235 0.89 -11.19 22.78
N ARG A 236 1.28 -12.43 22.42
CA ARG A 236 2.67 -12.76 22.07
C ARG A 236 2.78 -13.67 20.86
N ASP A 237 3.83 -13.48 20.06
CA ASP A 237 4.14 -14.36 18.93
C ASP A 237 4.83 -15.65 19.40
N GLU A 238 5.07 -16.57 18.47
CA GLU A 238 5.73 -17.86 18.70
C GLU A 238 7.13 -17.73 19.32
N ASN A 239 7.74 -16.54 19.25
CA ASN A 239 9.07 -16.23 19.77
C ASN A 239 9.01 -15.49 21.13
N GLY A 240 7.82 -15.25 21.69
CA GLY A 240 7.61 -14.56 22.95
C GLY A 240 7.63 -13.03 22.85
N ASN A 241 7.67 -12.46 21.64
CA ASN A 241 7.60 -11.01 21.43
C ASN A 241 6.19 -10.49 21.68
N PRO A 242 6.01 -9.32 22.30
CA PRO A 242 4.69 -8.73 22.47
C PRO A 242 4.07 -8.35 21.12
N LEU A 243 2.85 -8.83 20.86
CA LEU A 243 2.04 -8.46 19.71
C LEU A 243 1.22 -7.22 20.04
N ALA A 244 1.38 -6.17 19.24
CA ALA A 244 0.49 -5.01 19.29
C ALA A 244 -0.81 -5.34 18.55
N ILE A 245 -1.92 -5.43 19.28
CA ILE A 245 -3.25 -5.67 18.69
C ILE A 245 -4.00 -4.34 18.65
N VAL A 246 -4.46 -3.94 17.46
CA VAL A 246 -5.33 -2.76 17.29
C VAL A 246 -6.74 -3.13 17.77
N THR A 247 -7.06 -2.77 19.00
CA THR A 247 -8.37 -3.09 19.61
C THR A 247 -9.49 -2.17 19.13
N GLN A 248 -9.16 -0.95 18.68
CA GLN A 248 -10.13 0.00 18.14
C GLN A 248 -9.51 0.81 16.99
N LYS A 249 -10.30 1.07 15.95
CA LYS A 249 -9.93 1.99 14.88
C LYS A 249 -10.24 3.42 15.32
N ALA A 250 -9.21 4.20 15.64
CA ALA A 250 -9.34 5.64 15.79
C ALA A 250 -9.44 6.25 14.38
N ILE A 251 -10.49 7.02 14.15
CA ILE A 251 -10.73 7.72 12.88
C ILE A 251 -10.20 9.15 13.04
N ASP A 252 -9.47 9.66 12.05
CA ASP A 252 -8.94 11.02 12.07
C ASP A 252 -10.05 12.09 11.96
N TRP A 253 -9.67 13.36 12.02
CA TRP A 253 -10.65 14.46 11.92
C TRP A 253 -11.40 14.51 10.58
N TRP A 254 -10.86 13.87 9.52
CA TRP A 254 -11.49 13.76 8.20
C TRP A 254 -12.38 12.53 8.04
N ASN A 255 -12.67 11.80 9.12
CA ASN A 255 -13.37 10.53 9.06
C ASN A 255 -12.62 9.45 8.24
N SER A 256 -11.29 9.57 8.13
CA SER A 256 -10.42 8.63 7.42
C SER A 256 -9.66 7.73 8.40
N TRP A 257 -9.51 6.45 8.05
CA TRP A 257 -8.61 5.53 8.76
C TRP A 257 -7.29 5.49 8.02
N ARG A 258 -6.28 6.16 8.56
CA ARG A 258 -4.88 5.97 8.20
C ARG A 258 -4.16 5.59 9.49
N LEU A 259 -3.58 4.41 9.55
CA LEU A 259 -2.48 4.16 10.48
C LEU A 259 -1.28 4.92 9.89
N PRO A 260 -0.81 6.02 10.49
CA PRO A 260 0.56 6.44 10.24
C PRO A 260 1.41 5.26 10.73
N SER A 261 2.37 4.81 9.93
CA SER A 261 3.37 3.84 10.36
C SER A 261 4.00 4.36 11.66
N LEU A 262 3.59 3.79 12.79
CA LEU A 262 4.10 4.08 14.11
C LEU A 262 5.58 3.70 14.14
N ASN A 263 6.46 4.68 13.95
CA ASN A 263 7.86 4.62 14.36
C ASN A 263 7.97 4.80 15.89
N LEU A 264 7.15 4.09 16.66
CA LEU A 264 7.10 4.20 18.13
C LEU A 264 8.34 3.61 18.82
N TRP A 265 9.22 2.94 18.05
CA TRP A 265 10.40 2.24 18.56
C TRP A 265 11.70 2.62 17.81
N GLY A 266 11.87 3.89 17.44
CA GLY A 266 13.20 4.45 17.16
C GLY A 266 13.92 3.96 15.90
N GLY A 267 13.21 3.79 14.78
CA GLY A 267 13.83 3.61 13.47
C GLY A 267 13.90 4.92 12.69
N SER A 268 15.06 5.57 12.68
CA SER A 268 15.34 6.69 11.76
C SER A 268 15.22 6.24 10.31
N ASN A 269 14.53 7.03 9.47
CA ASN A 269 14.61 7.09 8.01
C ASN A 269 15.22 5.87 7.31
N ALA A 270 14.37 5.01 6.75
CA ALA A 270 14.79 4.18 5.63
C ALA A 270 15.02 5.09 4.41
N SER A 271 16.21 5.68 4.35
CA SER A 271 16.83 6.11 3.12
C SER A 271 16.85 4.92 2.15
N THR A 272 16.29 5.14 0.96
CA THR A 272 16.80 4.63 -0.32
C THR A 272 17.72 3.40 -0.25
N HIS A 273 17.13 2.21 -0.09
CA HIS A 273 17.62 1.00 -0.72
C HIS A 273 16.41 0.14 -1.08
N GLY A 274 16.41 -0.36 -2.32
CA GLY A 274 15.37 -1.26 -2.83
C GLY A 274 15.21 -2.45 -1.90
N GLY A 275 14.06 -2.50 -1.23
CA GLY A 275 13.65 -3.57 -0.35
C GLY A 275 12.14 -3.65 -0.45
N THR A 276 11.66 -4.79 -0.93
CA THR A 276 10.27 -5.18 -1.07
C THR A 276 9.50 -4.82 0.20
N GLN A 277 8.54 -3.90 0.12
CA GLN A 277 7.55 -3.80 1.20
C GLN A 277 6.80 -5.14 1.25
N PRO A 278 6.67 -5.78 2.42
CA PRO A 278 5.84 -6.97 2.54
C PRO A 278 4.40 -6.56 2.22
N SER A 279 3.86 -7.12 1.13
CA SER A 279 2.50 -6.87 0.70
C SER A 279 1.54 -7.40 1.75
N THR A 280 0.93 -6.50 2.51
CA THR A 280 -0.26 -6.87 3.26
C THR A 280 -1.33 -7.20 2.22
N PRO A 281 -1.89 -8.42 2.17
CA PRO A 281 -2.90 -8.78 1.18
C PRO A 281 -4.07 -7.78 1.28
N VAL A 282 -4.36 -7.09 0.19
CA VAL A 282 -5.49 -6.16 0.14
C VAL A 282 -6.77 -7.00 0.21
N VAL A 283 -7.47 -6.94 1.34
CA VAL A 283 -8.76 -7.61 1.53
C VAL A 283 -9.75 -7.03 0.52
N VAL A 284 -10.27 -7.90 -0.36
CA VAL A 284 -11.25 -7.52 -1.39
C VAL A 284 -12.63 -7.54 -0.76
N ASP A 285 -13.26 -6.37 -0.61
CA ASP A 285 -14.66 -6.26 -0.20
C ASP A 285 -15.59 -6.10 -1.41
N SER A 286 -16.90 -6.24 -1.20
CA SER A 286 -17.91 -6.07 -2.25
C SER A 286 -17.95 -4.65 -2.85
N GLU A 287 -17.47 -3.64 -2.12
CA GLU A 287 -17.41 -2.27 -2.60
C GLU A 287 -16.27 -2.11 -3.65
N MET A 288 -15.17 -2.85 -3.50
CA MET A 288 -14.07 -2.88 -4.47
C MET A 288 -14.53 -3.42 -5.82
N THR A 289 -15.29 -4.53 -5.85
CA THR A 289 -15.83 -5.08 -7.10
C THR A 289 -16.75 -4.08 -7.81
N ALA A 290 -17.60 -3.37 -7.06
CA ALA A 290 -18.46 -2.32 -7.62
C ALA A 290 -17.64 -1.14 -8.19
N LYS A 291 -16.57 -0.73 -7.51
CA LYS A 291 -15.65 0.32 -8.01
C LYS A 291 -14.92 -0.12 -9.28
N VAL A 292 -14.46 -1.36 -9.35
CA VAL A 292 -13.82 -1.94 -10.54
C VAL A 292 -14.80 -1.97 -11.69
N LYS A 293 -16.03 -2.43 -11.46
CA LYS A 293 -17.06 -2.43 -12.51
C LYS A 293 -17.32 -1.02 -13.03
N ALA A 294 -17.53 -0.04 -12.15
CA ALA A 294 -17.75 1.35 -12.54
C ALA A 294 -16.56 1.94 -13.32
N LEU A 295 -15.32 1.61 -12.93
CA LEU A 295 -14.11 1.99 -13.65
C LEU A 295 -14.11 1.42 -15.07
N LEU A 296 -14.38 0.11 -15.20
CA LEU A 296 -14.33 -0.60 -16.47
C LEU A 296 -15.47 -0.19 -17.40
N ASP A 297 -16.70 -0.06 -16.90
CA ASP A 297 -17.85 0.42 -17.67
C ASP A 297 -17.55 1.82 -18.26
N PHE A 298 -16.98 2.72 -17.46
CA PHE A 298 -16.60 4.05 -17.94
C PHE A 298 -15.42 3.98 -18.92
N ALA A 299 -14.40 3.15 -18.65
CA ALA A 299 -13.23 2.99 -19.51
C ALA A 299 -13.61 2.44 -20.89
N GLU A 300 -14.52 1.47 -20.94
CA GLU A 300 -15.06 0.89 -22.17
C GLU A 300 -15.87 1.93 -22.94
N MET A 301 -16.79 2.63 -22.28
CA MET A 301 -17.59 3.70 -22.89
C MET A 301 -16.69 4.77 -23.51
N GLN A 302 -15.69 5.26 -22.77
CA GLN A 302 -14.81 6.31 -23.27
C GLN A 302 -13.92 5.87 -24.44
N SER A 303 -13.68 4.56 -24.65
CA SER A 303 -12.86 4.07 -25.76
C SER A 303 -13.42 4.49 -27.13
N SER A 304 -14.72 4.78 -27.19
CA SER A 304 -15.43 5.31 -28.36
C SER A 304 -15.34 6.84 -28.53
N PHE A 305 -14.90 7.57 -27.50
CA PHE A 305 -14.83 9.03 -27.51
C PHE A 305 -13.61 9.52 -28.28
N LYS A 306 -13.68 10.72 -28.86
CA LYS A 306 -12.56 11.37 -29.54
C LYS A 306 -12.11 12.62 -28.79
N TYR A 307 -11.26 12.44 -27.78
CA TYR A 307 -10.64 13.58 -27.09
C TYR A 307 -9.71 14.37 -28.02
N LYS A 308 -9.75 15.70 -27.94
CA LYS A 308 -8.82 16.54 -28.71
C LYS A 308 -7.40 16.40 -28.16
N THR A 309 -6.40 16.43 -29.03
CA THR A 309 -4.99 16.28 -28.65
C THR A 309 -4.53 17.43 -27.75
N ASN A 310 -4.97 18.66 -28.02
CA ASN A 310 -4.59 19.89 -27.31
C ASN A 310 -5.36 20.12 -25.99
N GLU A 311 -6.43 19.38 -25.71
CA GLU A 311 -7.16 19.50 -24.45
C GLU A 311 -6.45 18.70 -23.33
N SER A 312 -6.19 19.34 -22.19
CA SER A 312 -5.58 18.69 -21.04
C SER A 312 -6.58 17.75 -20.35
N SER A 313 -6.09 16.71 -19.66
CA SER A 313 -6.95 15.83 -18.84
C SER A 313 -7.74 16.64 -17.79
N ALA A 314 -7.17 17.73 -17.27
CA ALA A 314 -7.84 18.61 -16.31
C ALA A 314 -9.00 19.37 -16.93
N ALA A 315 -8.83 19.91 -18.14
CA ALA A 315 -9.90 20.61 -18.85
C ALA A 315 -11.06 19.65 -19.16
N LEU A 316 -10.76 18.43 -19.62
CA LEU A 316 -11.77 17.40 -19.88
C LEU A 316 -12.56 17.04 -18.62
N LEU A 317 -11.88 16.81 -17.49
CA LEU A 317 -12.53 16.51 -16.22
C LEU A 317 -13.36 17.68 -15.69
N ALA A 318 -12.92 18.92 -15.91
CA ALA A 318 -13.71 20.11 -15.56
C ALA A 318 -14.99 20.21 -16.40
N LEU A 319 -14.91 19.95 -17.71
CA LEU A 319 -16.09 19.89 -18.59
C LEU A 319 -17.06 18.79 -18.18
N MET A 320 -16.54 17.60 -17.84
CA MET A 320 -17.35 16.48 -17.37
C MET A 320 -18.04 16.81 -16.03
N SER A 321 -17.33 17.45 -15.11
CA SER A 321 -17.87 17.84 -13.79
C SER A 321 -18.91 18.95 -13.91
N ALA A 322 -18.77 19.84 -14.90
CA ALA A 322 -19.73 20.90 -15.18
C ALA A 322 -20.96 20.42 -16.00
N GLY A 323 -21.02 19.14 -16.38
CA GLY A 323 -22.08 18.62 -17.26
C GLY A 323 -22.04 19.18 -18.69
N LYS A 324 -20.93 19.82 -19.08
CA LYS A 324 -20.73 20.46 -20.39
C LYS A 324 -19.97 19.56 -21.37
N PHE A 325 -19.54 18.38 -20.93
CA PHE A 325 -18.88 17.43 -21.79
C PHE A 325 -19.89 16.76 -22.72
N THR A 326 -19.85 17.14 -24.00
CA THR A 326 -20.66 16.56 -25.06
C THR A 326 -19.83 15.58 -25.87
N HIS A 327 -20.35 14.38 -26.08
CA HIS A 327 -19.81 13.41 -27.02
C HIS A 327 -20.97 12.74 -27.76
N THR A 328 -20.76 12.33 -29.00
CA THR A 328 -21.68 11.43 -29.69
C THR A 328 -21.25 9.99 -29.48
N THR A 329 -22.20 9.07 -29.40
CA THR A 329 -21.88 7.63 -29.38
C THR A 329 -21.12 7.28 -30.66
N ASP A 330 -20.05 6.48 -30.54
CA ASP A 330 -19.23 6.00 -31.66
C ASP A 330 -18.55 7.08 -32.53
N GLU A 331 -18.10 8.21 -31.93
CA GLU A 331 -17.20 9.18 -32.60
C GLU A 331 -15.97 8.52 -33.24
N LYS A 332 -15.59 7.37 -32.68
CA LYS A 332 -14.46 6.57 -33.08
C LYS A 332 -14.73 5.10 -32.76
N LYS A 333 -14.27 4.20 -33.62
CA LYS A 333 -14.26 2.76 -33.33
C LYS A 333 -13.33 2.47 -32.14
N SER A 334 -13.85 1.76 -31.14
CA SER A 334 -13.12 1.37 -29.93
C SER A 334 -11.84 0.57 -30.23
N SER A 335 -11.75 -0.12 -31.37
CA SER A 335 -10.57 -0.90 -31.76
C SER A 335 -9.42 -0.11 -32.37
N ILE A 336 -9.62 1.17 -32.70
CA ILE A 336 -8.61 2.01 -33.35
C ILE A 336 -7.84 2.79 -32.27
N PRO A 337 -6.51 2.81 -32.22
CA PRO A 337 -5.77 3.67 -31.27
C PRO A 337 -5.65 5.13 -31.79
N LEU A 338 -5.72 6.12 -30.89
CA LEU A 338 -5.37 7.53 -31.18
C LEU A 338 -3.96 7.90 -30.68
N GLY A 339 -3.33 7.03 -29.88
CA GLY A 339 -2.07 7.34 -29.20
C GLY A 339 -2.26 8.23 -27.98
N LEU A 340 -3.47 8.26 -27.40
CA LEU A 340 -3.81 9.07 -26.23
C LEU A 340 -4.03 8.21 -24.97
N CYS A 341 -3.55 6.96 -24.96
CA CYS A 341 -3.73 5.97 -23.89
C CYS A 341 -3.60 6.56 -22.47
N TYR A 342 -2.53 7.31 -22.19
CA TYR A 342 -2.32 7.90 -20.88
C TYR A 342 -3.38 8.95 -20.52
N LYS A 343 -3.84 9.76 -21.48
CA LYS A 343 -4.92 10.72 -21.26
C LYS A 343 -6.22 10.01 -20.87
N TYR A 344 -6.58 8.93 -21.56
CA TYR A 344 -7.80 8.16 -21.31
C TYR A 344 -7.76 7.46 -19.94
N VAL A 345 -6.64 6.82 -19.60
CA VAL A 345 -6.47 6.19 -18.28
C VAL A 345 -6.54 7.23 -17.16
N LYS A 346 -5.90 8.39 -17.30
CA LYS A 346 -5.98 9.49 -16.32
C LYS A 346 -7.40 9.97 -16.07
N VAL A 347 -8.18 10.14 -17.15
CA VAL A 347 -9.58 10.55 -17.07
C VAL A 347 -10.43 9.47 -16.40
N ALA A 348 -10.28 8.19 -16.78
CA ALA A 348 -10.99 7.07 -16.15
C ALA A 348 -10.74 6.99 -14.64
N LEU A 349 -9.46 6.95 -14.22
CA LEU A 349 -9.10 6.82 -12.82
C LEU A 349 -9.62 7.99 -11.97
N SER A 350 -9.55 9.21 -12.50
CA SER A 350 -10.02 10.40 -11.79
C SER A 350 -11.55 10.47 -11.73
N ARG A 351 -12.23 10.20 -12.86
CA ARG A 351 -13.68 10.31 -12.99
C ARG A 351 -14.42 9.27 -12.14
N CYS A 352 -13.82 8.09 -12.00
CA CYS A 352 -14.32 6.99 -11.18
C CYS A 352 -13.83 7.04 -9.72
N LYS A 353 -13.12 8.11 -9.33
CA LYS A 353 -12.59 8.32 -7.98
C LYS A 353 -11.68 7.20 -7.49
N VAL A 354 -10.96 6.55 -8.41
CA VAL A 354 -9.89 5.61 -8.06
C VAL A 354 -8.66 6.37 -7.59
N THR A 355 -8.39 7.54 -8.20
CA THR A 355 -7.37 8.49 -7.75
C THR A 355 -8.02 9.77 -7.24
N ASP A 356 -7.49 10.33 -6.15
CA ASP A 356 -7.86 11.66 -5.69
C ASP A 356 -7.27 12.70 -6.64
N GLY A 357 -8.11 13.30 -7.48
CA GLY A 357 -7.67 14.20 -8.53
C GLY A 357 -6.85 13.51 -9.63
N ILE A 358 -6.11 14.31 -10.39
CA ILE A 358 -5.45 13.87 -11.62
C ILE A 358 -4.10 13.24 -11.33
N LEU A 359 -3.85 12.09 -11.94
CA LEU A 359 -2.54 11.44 -11.94
C LEU A 359 -1.48 12.36 -12.59
N ALA A 360 -0.32 12.50 -11.95
CA ALA A 360 0.73 13.44 -12.32
C ALA A 360 0.27 14.93 -12.35
N GLY A 361 -0.80 15.29 -11.65
CA GLY A 361 -1.31 16.68 -11.61
C GLY A 361 -0.46 17.67 -10.82
N LYS A 362 0.49 17.20 -10.01
CA LYS A 362 1.44 18.02 -9.24
C LYS A 362 2.77 17.30 -9.08
N LYS A 363 3.84 18.05 -8.81
CA LYS A 363 5.15 17.48 -8.47
C LYS A 363 5.03 16.53 -7.28
N LEU A 364 5.76 15.43 -7.33
CA LEU A 364 5.77 14.42 -6.26
C LEU A 364 6.56 14.92 -5.04
N ILE A 365 7.69 15.58 -5.31
CA ILE A 365 8.55 16.21 -4.32
C ILE A 365 8.85 17.66 -4.74
N PRO A 366 9.04 18.60 -3.80
CA PRO A 366 9.29 20.01 -4.12
C PRO A 366 10.52 20.23 -5.01
N THR A 367 11.54 19.36 -4.86
CA THR A 367 12.81 19.41 -5.58
C THR A 367 12.76 18.78 -6.98
N GLN A 368 11.61 18.22 -7.40
CA GLN A 368 11.47 17.63 -8.73
C GLN A 368 11.65 18.69 -9.81
N SER A 369 12.51 18.43 -10.79
CA SER A 369 12.74 19.34 -11.90
C SER A 369 11.46 19.52 -12.73
N ASP A 370 11.31 20.68 -13.39
CA ASP A 370 10.16 20.93 -14.27
C ASP A 370 10.14 19.97 -15.47
N ALA A 371 11.32 19.61 -15.98
CA ALA A 371 11.46 18.64 -17.06
C ALA A 371 10.98 17.24 -16.65
N ASP A 372 11.39 16.76 -15.47
CA ASP A 372 10.95 15.46 -14.95
C ASP A 372 9.44 15.44 -14.66
N PHE A 373 8.90 16.55 -14.18
CA PHE A 373 7.49 16.69 -13.91
C PHE A 373 6.67 16.66 -15.22
N LEU A 374 7.12 17.38 -16.25
CA LEU A 374 6.48 17.39 -17.56
C LEU A 374 6.55 16.01 -18.23
N ASP A 375 7.71 15.35 -18.19
CA ASP A 375 7.86 13.98 -18.71
C ASP A 375 6.90 13.01 -17.99
N MET A 376 6.74 13.10 -16.67
CA MET A 376 5.76 12.29 -15.94
C MET A 376 4.30 12.60 -16.33
N GLN A 377 4.00 13.83 -16.78
CA GLN A 377 2.68 14.20 -17.27
C GLN A 377 2.37 13.66 -18.67
N GLU A 378 3.37 13.54 -19.53
CA GLU A 378 3.19 13.17 -20.94
C GLU A 378 3.48 11.68 -21.21
N SER A 379 4.44 11.09 -20.48
CA SER A 379 4.92 9.73 -20.70
C SER A 379 4.18 8.70 -19.84
N ALA A 380 3.45 7.79 -20.49
CA ALA A 380 2.83 6.63 -19.88
C ALA A 380 3.85 5.75 -19.13
N ARG A 381 5.04 5.52 -19.72
CA ARG A 381 6.12 4.72 -19.09
C ARG A 381 6.63 5.31 -17.77
N ARG A 382 6.36 6.59 -17.50
CA ARG A 382 6.76 7.33 -16.29
C ARG A 382 5.62 7.47 -15.28
N ALA A 383 4.46 6.86 -15.52
CA ALA A 383 3.30 7.01 -14.65
C ALA A 383 3.42 6.27 -13.31
N GLY A 384 4.36 5.34 -13.16
CA GLY A 384 4.54 4.51 -11.96
C GLY A 384 4.63 5.29 -10.65
N PRO A 385 5.60 6.21 -10.50
CA PRO A 385 5.71 7.05 -9.31
C PRO A 385 4.44 7.84 -8.98
N ALA A 386 3.73 8.32 -10.00
CA ALA A 386 2.45 9.01 -9.82
C ALA A 386 1.34 8.07 -9.32
N LEU A 387 1.31 6.82 -9.78
CA LEU A 387 0.36 5.81 -9.31
C LEU A 387 0.62 5.46 -7.85
N ILE A 388 1.89 5.22 -7.48
CA ILE A 388 2.29 4.95 -6.10
C ILE A 388 1.90 6.10 -5.18
N ALA A 389 2.16 7.36 -5.58
CA ALA A 389 1.75 8.54 -4.83
C ALA A 389 0.22 8.70 -4.70
N LYS A 390 -0.56 7.99 -5.53
CA LYS A 390 -2.03 7.91 -5.43
C LYS A 390 -2.50 6.64 -4.70
N GLY A 391 -1.62 5.90 -4.04
CA GLY A 391 -1.94 4.73 -3.23
C GLY A 391 -2.12 3.44 -4.03
N PHE A 392 -1.48 3.32 -5.20
CA PHE A 392 -1.33 2.04 -5.87
C PHE A 392 -0.09 1.30 -5.34
N SER A 393 -0.18 -0.02 -5.28
CA SER A 393 0.95 -0.91 -5.01
C SER A 393 1.51 -1.47 -6.33
N ASP A 394 2.83 -1.50 -6.48
CA ASP A 394 3.48 -2.21 -7.59
C ASP A 394 3.48 -3.72 -7.27
N VAL A 395 2.65 -4.48 -7.98
CA VAL A 395 2.45 -5.92 -7.80
C VAL A 395 3.13 -6.74 -8.89
N THR A 396 4.05 -6.12 -9.65
CA THR A 396 4.71 -6.75 -10.81
C THR A 396 5.38 -8.08 -10.45
N ILE A 397 5.97 -8.18 -9.26
CA ILE A 397 6.65 -9.40 -8.78
C ILE A 397 5.69 -10.42 -8.15
N GLU A 398 4.45 -10.03 -7.83
CA GLU A 398 3.46 -10.91 -7.19
C GLU A 398 2.67 -11.73 -8.21
N VAL A 399 2.71 -11.32 -9.48
CA VAL A 399 2.02 -11.99 -10.58
C VAL A 399 3.03 -12.57 -11.57
N PRO A 400 2.80 -13.80 -12.08
CA PRO A 400 3.78 -14.45 -12.97
C PRO A 400 4.10 -13.66 -14.25
N ASP A 401 3.09 -13.01 -14.82
CA ASP A 401 3.19 -12.07 -15.95
C ASP A 401 1.90 -11.22 -16.08
N PRO A 402 1.83 -10.24 -17.02
CA PRO A 402 0.67 -9.36 -17.18
C PRO A 402 -0.66 -10.02 -17.61
N ARG A 403 -0.65 -11.28 -18.05
CA ARG A 403 -1.88 -12.05 -18.35
C ARG A 403 -2.64 -12.37 -17.06
N TRP A 404 -1.91 -12.52 -15.96
CA TRP A 404 -2.40 -12.80 -14.61
C TRP A 404 -2.88 -11.57 -13.85
N ALA A 405 -2.71 -10.38 -14.40
CA ALA A 405 -3.24 -9.15 -13.83
C ALA A 405 -4.75 -9.28 -13.57
N ALA A 406 -5.17 -8.81 -12.40
CA ALA A 406 -6.55 -8.79 -11.96
C ALA A 406 -7.33 -7.70 -12.72
N ALA A 407 -8.66 -7.84 -12.79
CA ALA A 407 -9.47 -6.78 -13.39
C ALA A 407 -9.35 -5.50 -12.54
N GLY A 408 -9.14 -4.35 -13.18
CA GLY A 408 -8.89 -3.06 -12.51
C GLY A 408 -7.42 -2.70 -12.32
N ASP A 409 -6.49 -3.65 -12.46
CA ASP A 409 -5.05 -3.36 -12.43
C ASP A 409 -4.66 -2.39 -13.56
N VAL A 410 -3.73 -1.48 -13.27
CA VAL A 410 -3.16 -0.54 -14.25
C VAL A 410 -1.81 -1.08 -14.70
N ILE A 411 -1.64 -1.28 -16.00
CA ILE A 411 -0.45 -1.90 -16.58
C ILE A 411 0.28 -0.86 -17.42
N ILE A 412 1.55 -0.65 -17.09
CA ILE A 412 2.44 0.27 -17.81
C ILE A 412 3.39 -0.55 -18.68
N TYR A 413 3.60 -0.10 -19.90
CA TYR A 413 4.51 -0.71 -20.85
C TYR A 413 5.52 0.31 -21.38
N GLU A 414 6.72 -0.16 -21.65
CA GLU A 414 7.72 0.54 -22.45
C GLU A 414 7.82 -0.12 -23.82
N TRP A 415 7.86 0.64 -24.91
CA TRP A 415 8.07 0.04 -26.23
C TRP A 415 9.50 -0.50 -26.34
N THR A 416 9.67 -1.69 -26.94
CA THR A 416 11.00 -2.17 -27.31
C THR A 416 11.64 -1.26 -28.35
N ASP A 417 12.97 -1.21 -28.41
CA ASP A 417 13.68 -0.36 -29.38
C ASP A 417 13.25 -0.65 -30.82
N SER A 418 13.11 -1.94 -31.16
CA SER A 418 12.65 -2.38 -32.49
C SER A 418 11.23 -1.89 -32.81
N ALA A 419 10.28 -2.09 -31.90
CA ALA A 419 8.90 -1.62 -32.10
C ALA A 419 8.82 -0.09 -32.15
N TRP A 420 9.63 0.59 -31.33
CA TRP A 420 9.68 2.04 -31.31
C TRP A 420 10.25 2.63 -32.60
N GLU A 421 11.34 2.07 -33.14
CA GLU A 421 11.91 2.49 -34.43
C GLU A 421 10.91 2.34 -35.58
N GLN A 422 10.18 1.21 -35.63
CA GLN A 422 9.13 1.01 -36.63
C GLN A 422 8.03 2.07 -36.51
N ARG A 423 7.67 2.45 -35.28
CA ARG A 423 6.65 3.47 -35.01
C ARG A 423 7.10 4.86 -35.42
N LYS A 424 8.36 5.23 -35.16
CA LYS A 424 8.97 6.49 -35.61
C LYS A 424 8.94 6.60 -37.14
N LYS A 425 9.34 5.53 -37.83
CA LYS A 425 9.28 5.44 -39.31
C LYS A 425 7.85 5.60 -39.81
N LYS A 426 6.89 4.86 -39.24
CA LYS A 426 5.47 4.93 -39.63
C LYS A 426 4.86 6.32 -39.44
N LYS A 427 5.28 7.04 -38.40
CA LYS A 427 4.80 8.41 -38.11
C LYS A 427 5.59 9.50 -38.83
N ASN A 428 6.65 9.15 -39.56
CA ASN A 428 7.61 10.09 -40.15
C ASN A 428 8.13 11.12 -39.12
N GLN A 429 8.45 10.65 -37.90
CA GLN A 429 8.90 11.48 -36.78
C GLN A 429 10.15 10.85 -36.13
N PRO A 430 11.36 11.23 -36.57
CA PRO A 430 12.60 10.62 -36.08
C PRO A 430 12.93 10.98 -34.61
N ASN A 431 12.45 12.12 -34.14
CA ASN A 431 12.70 12.63 -32.78
C ASN A 431 11.54 12.37 -31.81
N LEU A 432 10.59 11.49 -32.15
CA LEU A 432 9.47 11.20 -31.26
C LEU A 432 9.99 10.51 -29.99
N PRO A 433 9.71 11.05 -28.78
CA PRO A 433 10.07 10.40 -27.53
C PRO A 433 9.26 9.12 -27.30
N ASN A 434 9.90 8.09 -26.72
CA ASN A 434 9.20 6.88 -26.30
C ASN A 434 8.33 7.18 -25.08
N PHE A 435 7.05 7.50 -25.31
CA PHE A 435 6.09 7.77 -24.25
C PHE A 435 5.58 6.50 -23.56
N GLY A 436 5.88 5.30 -24.06
CA GLY A 436 5.33 4.03 -23.56
C GLY A 436 3.86 3.80 -23.93
N HIS A 437 3.22 2.88 -23.20
CA HIS A 437 1.79 2.59 -23.26
C HIS A 437 1.26 2.34 -21.84
N ILE A 438 -0.05 2.46 -21.65
CA ILE A 438 -0.70 2.17 -20.37
C ILE A 438 -2.12 1.70 -20.62
N ASP A 439 -2.51 0.63 -19.94
CA ASP A 439 -3.86 0.04 -20.00
C ASP A 439 -4.43 -0.16 -18.61
N ILE A 440 -5.77 -0.25 -18.54
CA ILE A 440 -6.51 -0.82 -17.42
C ILE A 440 -6.89 -2.25 -17.82
N ARG A 441 -6.60 -3.22 -16.95
CA ARG A 441 -6.94 -4.62 -17.18
C ARG A 441 -8.45 -4.83 -17.05
N HIS A 442 -9.09 -5.31 -18.11
CA HIS A 442 -10.50 -5.69 -18.13
C HIS A 442 -10.67 -7.18 -17.76
N TYR A 443 -11.93 -7.61 -17.57
CA TYR A 443 -12.26 -9.04 -17.41
C TYR A 443 -11.79 -9.84 -18.63
N GLU A 444 -12.08 -9.34 -19.82
CA GLU A 444 -11.82 -10.03 -21.09
C GLU A 444 -10.60 -9.47 -21.86
N THR A 445 -10.26 -8.19 -21.69
CA THR A 445 -9.28 -7.50 -22.55
C THR A 445 -8.41 -6.49 -21.78
N TYR A 446 -7.82 -5.53 -22.49
CA TYR A 446 -7.07 -4.39 -21.98
C TYR A 446 -7.71 -3.12 -22.54
N ILE A 447 -7.89 -2.09 -21.72
CA ILE A 447 -8.60 -0.87 -22.11
C ILE A 447 -7.70 0.35 -21.87
N SER A 448 -7.51 1.15 -22.91
CA SER A 448 -6.89 2.47 -22.80
C SER A 448 -7.64 3.50 -23.64
N ASP A 449 -6.97 4.08 -24.64
CA ASP A 449 -7.66 4.86 -25.67
C ASP A 449 -8.32 3.96 -26.73
N HIS A 450 -8.08 2.66 -26.68
CA HIS A 450 -8.69 1.66 -27.53
C HIS A 450 -8.76 0.31 -26.81
N MET A 451 -9.47 -0.64 -27.40
CA MET A 451 -9.52 -2.04 -27.01
C MET A 451 -8.88 -2.88 -28.13
N PRO A 452 -7.85 -3.68 -27.84
CA PRO A 452 -7.17 -4.45 -28.88
C PRO A 452 -8.13 -5.48 -29.49
N PRO A 453 -8.17 -5.63 -30.82
CA PRO A 453 -9.09 -6.55 -31.49
C PRO A 453 -8.82 -8.02 -31.18
N MET A 454 -7.61 -8.36 -30.72
CA MET A 454 -7.23 -9.72 -30.30
C MET A 454 -7.38 -9.93 -28.78
N PHE A 455 -8.02 -9.01 -28.06
CA PHE A 455 -8.21 -9.05 -26.60
C PHE A 455 -6.94 -8.95 -25.74
N HIS A 456 -5.76 -8.79 -26.37
CA HIS A 456 -4.49 -8.60 -25.68
C HIS A 456 -3.55 -7.67 -26.46
N PRO A 457 -2.60 -6.99 -25.79
CA PRO A 457 -1.53 -6.26 -26.44
C PRO A 457 -0.57 -7.22 -27.16
N ARG A 458 0.17 -6.70 -28.15
CA ARG A 458 1.26 -7.45 -28.78
C ARG A 458 2.46 -7.49 -27.84
N TRP A 459 2.58 -8.55 -27.05
CA TRP A 459 3.59 -8.67 -26.00
C TRP A 459 5.03 -8.47 -26.48
N SER A 460 5.36 -8.89 -27.70
CA SER A 460 6.68 -8.70 -28.33
C SER A 460 7.07 -7.23 -28.55
N ASP A 461 6.08 -6.33 -28.59
CA ASP A 461 6.32 -4.91 -28.85
C ASP A 461 6.70 -4.15 -27.58
N TYR A 462 6.60 -4.80 -26.41
CA TYR A 462 6.75 -4.17 -25.10
C TYR A 462 7.84 -4.82 -24.24
N GLN A 463 8.45 -4.00 -23.38
CA GLN A 463 9.42 -4.37 -22.34
C GLN A 463 9.08 -3.62 -21.04
N ASN A 464 9.76 -3.97 -19.95
CA ASN A 464 9.62 -3.31 -18.64
C ASN A 464 8.15 -3.14 -18.23
N ILE A 465 7.38 -4.23 -18.38
CA ILE A 465 5.94 -4.22 -18.10
C ILE A 465 5.75 -4.21 -16.59
N ARG A 466 5.01 -3.21 -16.09
CA ARG A 466 4.75 -3.03 -14.66
C ARG A 466 3.27 -2.99 -14.37
N ILE A 467 2.86 -3.56 -13.25
CA ILE A 467 1.46 -3.77 -12.88
C ILE A 467 1.21 -3.11 -11.54
N TYR A 468 0.25 -2.18 -11.52
CA TYR A 468 -0.10 -1.37 -10.36
C TYR A 468 -1.53 -1.68 -9.94
N ARG A 469 -1.70 -2.01 -8.66
CA ARG A 469 -2.99 -2.43 -8.09
C ARG A 469 -3.47 -1.46 -7.03
N LYS A 470 -4.76 -1.12 -7.07
CA LYS A 470 -5.43 -0.33 -6.02
C LYS A 470 -6.87 -0.78 -5.79
N VAL A 471 -7.69 -0.72 -6.84
CA VAL A 471 -9.03 -1.30 -6.89
C VAL A 471 -9.00 -2.45 -7.88
N PHE A 472 -9.32 -3.65 -7.44
CA PHE A 472 -9.23 -4.83 -8.30
C PHE A 472 -10.27 -5.89 -7.93
N ASP A 473 -10.61 -6.72 -8.90
CA ASP A 473 -11.40 -7.94 -8.71
C ASP A 473 -10.51 -9.16 -9.02
N PRO A 474 -10.26 -10.05 -8.03
CA PRO A 474 -9.44 -11.24 -8.21
C PRO A 474 -10.15 -12.36 -8.98
N LEU A 475 -11.46 -12.27 -9.22
CA LEU A 475 -12.27 -13.33 -9.83
C LEU A 475 -11.72 -13.85 -11.17
N PRO A 476 -11.24 -13.01 -12.11
CA PRO A 476 -10.59 -13.50 -13.33
C PRO A 476 -9.38 -14.37 -13.06
N THR A 477 -8.55 -14.00 -12.07
CA THR A 477 -7.34 -14.74 -11.70
C THR A 477 -7.70 -16.05 -10.98
N GLN A 478 -8.73 -16.03 -10.13
CA GLN A 478 -9.28 -17.25 -9.51
C GLN A 478 -9.81 -18.22 -10.57
N ARG A 479 -10.51 -17.74 -11.60
CA ARG A 479 -10.97 -18.55 -12.73
C ARG A 479 -9.83 -19.16 -13.52
N ILE A 480 -8.75 -18.41 -13.77
CA ILE A 480 -7.55 -18.96 -14.42
C ILE A 480 -7.01 -20.12 -13.58
N ARG A 481 -6.78 -19.93 -12.27
CA ARG A 481 -6.27 -20.99 -11.37
C ARG A 481 -7.19 -22.21 -11.34
N ALA A 482 -8.50 -22.00 -11.24
CA ALA A 482 -9.49 -23.07 -11.27
C ALA A 482 -9.45 -23.86 -12.58
N PHE A 483 -9.33 -23.18 -13.72
CA PHE A 483 -9.24 -23.84 -15.02
C PHE A 483 -7.92 -24.62 -15.18
N LEU A 484 -6.80 -24.08 -14.71
CA LEU A 484 -5.53 -24.80 -14.69
C LEU A 484 -5.61 -26.09 -13.86
N ARG A 485 -6.29 -26.06 -12.70
CA ARG A 485 -6.58 -27.28 -11.92
C ARG A 485 -7.42 -28.29 -12.69
N CYS A 486 -8.39 -27.82 -13.49
CA CYS A 486 -9.14 -28.70 -14.39
C CYS A 486 -8.21 -29.35 -15.43
N LEU A 487 -7.33 -28.57 -16.08
CA LEU A 487 -6.37 -29.13 -17.04
C LEU A 487 -5.51 -30.23 -16.40
N ARG A 488 -5.01 -30.01 -15.19
CA ARG A 488 -4.21 -31.02 -14.47
C ARG A 488 -4.98 -32.30 -14.19
N GLU A 489 -6.26 -32.20 -13.84
CA GLU A 489 -7.13 -33.37 -13.64
C GLU A 489 -7.29 -34.20 -14.91
N PHE A 490 -7.44 -33.53 -16.06
CA PHE A 490 -7.63 -34.19 -17.34
C PHE A 490 -6.32 -34.75 -17.91
N GLU A 491 -5.21 -34.02 -17.79
CA GLU A 491 -3.91 -34.42 -18.34
C GLU A 491 -3.20 -35.47 -17.48
N CYS A 492 -3.29 -35.36 -16.15
CA CYS A 492 -2.53 -36.17 -15.20
C CYS A 492 -3.42 -37.02 -14.28
N GLN A 493 -4.52 -37.56 -14.82
CA GLN A 493 -5.54 -38.30 -14.07
C GLN A 493 -5.01 -39.48 -13.23
N GLU A 494 -3.92 -40.11 -13.68
CA GLU A 494 -3.26 -41.23 -12.99
C GLU A 494 -2.67 -40.84 -11.63
N GLU A 495 -2.36 -39.55 -11.41
CA GLU A 495 -1.81 -39.04 -10.16
C GLU A 495 -2.87 -38.23 -9.40
N HIS A 496 -3.12 -38.61 -8.15
CA HIS A 496 -4.17 -38.00 -7.31
C HIS A 496 -3.65 -36.82 -6.50
N ASN A 497 -2.35 -36.76 -6.23
CA ASN A 497 -1.76 -35.60 -5.57
C ASN A 497 -1.47 -34.51 -6.61
N ASP A 498 -2.18 -33.39 -6.51
CA ASP A 498 -2.08 -32.28 -7.46
C ASP A 498 -0.67 -31.70 -7.57
N GLU A 499 0.10 -31.66 -6.47
CA GLU A 499 1.48 -31.16 -6.48
C GLU A 499 2.40 -32.09 -7.28
N LYS A 500 2.15 -33.41 -7.22
CA LYS A 500 2.93 -34.40 -7.96
C LYS A 500 2.65 -34.38 -9.47
N ARG A 501 1.50 -33.84 -9.90
CA ARG A 501 1.16 -33.72 -11.34
C ARG A 501 2.16 -32.88 -12.10
N TYR A 502 2.78 -31.90 -11.45
CA TYR A 502 3.85 -31.07 -12.02
C TYR A 502 5.13 -31.85 -12.38
N LEU A 503 5.28 -33.08 -11.88
CA LEU A 503 6.43 -33.94 -12.11
C LEU A 503 6.14 -35.07 -13.11
N MET A 504 4.93 -35.17 -13.65
CA MET A 504 4.51 -36.28 -14.50
C MET A 504 5.12 -36.20 -15.90
N THR A 505 5.34 -37.34 -16.55
CA THR A 505 5.71 -37.43 -17.96
C THR A 505 4.80 -38.40 -18.73
N ALA A 506 4.51 -38.09 -19.99
CA ALA A 506 3.72 -38.97 -20.85
C ALA A 506 4.38 -40.35 -21.02
N TYR A 507 5.71 -40.37 -21.14
CA TYR A 507 6.51 -41.59 -21.29
C TYR A 507 7.56 -41.70 -20.18
N PRO A 508 7.95 -42.93 -19.79
CA PRO A 508 9.04 -43.14 -18.84
C PRO A 508 10.35 -42.51 -19.33
N LEU A 509 11.09 -41.84 -18.44
CA LEU A 509 12.39 -41.28 -18.78
C LEU A 509 13.44 -42.40 -18.92
N PRO A 510 14.34 -42.35 -19.94
CA PRO A 510 15.33 -43.42 -20.17
C PRO A 510 16.23 -43.72 -18.95
N HIS A 511 16.57 -42.70 -18.17
CA HIS A 511 17.49 -42.83 -17.03
C HIS A 511 16.84 -43.37 -15.76
N SER A 512 15.53 -43.17 -15.57
CA SER A 512 14.82 -43.57 -14.33
C SER A 512 13.86 -44.73 -14.54
N GLY A 513 13.41 -44.98 -15.77
CA GLY A 513 12.34 -45.93 -16.08
C GLY A 513 10.98 -45.53 -15.49
N ARG A 514 10.84 -44.32 -14.95
CA ARG A 514 9.60 -43.83 -14.30
C ARG A 514 8.94 -42.74 -15.13
N ARG A 515 7.61 -42.64 -15.04
CA ARG A 515 6.79 -41.54 -15.60
C ARG A 515 6.81 -40.26 -14.75
N MET A 516 7.90 -40.05 -14.02
CA MET A 516 8.09 -38.86 -13.19
C MET A 516 9.54 -38.39 -13.27
N PHE A 517 9.73 -37.08 -13.28
CA PHE A 517 11.04 -36.44 -13.15
C PHE A 517 11.24 -35.89 -11.73
N SER A 518 12.49 -35.59 -11.35
CA SER A 518 12.86 -35.29 -9.95
C SER A 518 13.30 -33.86 -9.69
N GLY A 519 13.33 -32.99 -10.71
CA GLY A 519 13.79 -31.61 -10.53
C GLY A 519 13.35 -30.66 -11.63
N TYR A 520 13.20 -29.39 -11.27
CA TYR A 520 12.64 -28.35 -12.12
C TYR A 520 13.69 -27.48 -12.82
N ALA A 521 14.96 -27.89 -12.86
CA ALA A 521 16.01 -27.05 -13.45
C ALA A 521 15.77 -26.78 -14.95
N ARG A 522 15.15 -27.72 -15.65
CA ARG A 522 14.84 -27.66 -17.09
C ARG A 522 13.74 -28.66 -17.41
N HIS A 523 13.17 -28.57 -18.60
CA HIS A 523 12.26 -29.58 -19.11
C HIS A 523 12.92 -30.98 -19.11
N PRO A 524 12.25 -32.06 -18.66
CA PRO A 524 12.91 -33.35 -18.42
C PRO A 524 13.47 -34.02 -19.68
N TRP A 525 12.93 -33.70 -20.86
CA TRP A 525 13.45 -34.18 -22.14
C TRP A 525 14.59 -33.33 -22.71
N ALA A 526 14.94 -32.19 -22.08
CA ALA A 526 16.06 -31.36 -22.51
C ALA A 526 17.42 -32.00 -22.23
N THR A 527 17.49 -32.89 -21.23
CA THR A 527 18.70 -33.65 -20.90
C THR A 527 18.81 -34.98 -21.64
N VAL A 528 17.81 -35.32 -22.46
CA VAL A 528 17.77 -36.58 -23.23
C VAL A 528 18.11 -36.28 -24.68
N PRO A 529 19.05 -37.01 -25.31
CA PRO A 529 19.33 -36.88 -26.74
C PRO A 529 18.08 -37.07 -27.61
N ASN A 530 17.91 -36.23 -28.64
CA ASN A 530 16.69 -36.23 -29.47
C ASN A 530 16.39 -37.60 -30.14
N ASN A 531 17.42 -38.40 -30.44
CA ASN A 531 17.26 -39.74 -31.02
C ASN A 531 16.67 -40.77 -30.03
N MET A 532 16.64 -40.45 -28.74
CA MET A 532 16.02 -41.26 -27.69
C MET A 532 14.65 -40.72 -27.27
N HIS A 533 14.15 -39.65 -27.92
CA HIS A 533 12.82 -39.13 -27.61
C HIS A 533 11.75 -40.11 -28.12
N PRO A 534 10.72 -40.40 -27.30
CA PRO A 534 9.58 -41.18 -27.74
C PRO A 534 8.67 -40.35 -28.65
N LYS A 535 7.52 -40.91 -29.03
CA LYS A 535 6.54 -40.24 -29.90
C LYS A 535 6.03 -38.90 -29.35
N SER A 536 6.02 -38.71 -28.03
CA SER A 536 5.68 -37.44 -27.39
C SER A 536 6.64 -37.14 -26.25
N THR A 537 7.11 -35.89 -26.17
CA THR A 537 7.95 -35.40 -25.08
C THR A 537 7.14 -34.66 -24.02
N ALA A 538 5.82 -34.84 -24.01
CA ALA A 538 4.92 -34.22 -23.05
C ALA A 538 5.34 -34.48 -21.59
N ALA A 539 5.41 -33.40 -20.81
CA ALA A 539 5.76 -33.43 -19.40
C ALA A 539 5.09 -32.32 -18.59
N GLY A 540 5.05 -32.52 -17.28
CA GLY A 540 4.49 -31.61 -16.32
C GLY A 540 2.96 -31.66 -16.21
N ALA A 541 2.44 -30.75 -15.40
CA ALA A 541 1.03 -30.61 -15.07
C ALA A 541 0.11 -30.46 -16.30
N TYR A 542 0.64 -29.86 -17.37
CA TYR A 542 -0.08 -29.52 -18.60
C TYR A 542 0.44 -30.27 -19.82
N GLN A 543 1.28 -31.30 -19.62
CA GLN A 543 1.85 -32.13 -20.68
C GLN A 543 2.52 -31.30 -21.80
N ILE A 544 3.29 -30.28 -21.38
CA ILE A 544 4.01 -29.36 -22.27
C ILE A 544 5.06 -30.15 -23.06
N LEU A 545 5.12 -29.94 -24.37
CA LEU A 545 6.13 -30.55 -25.23
C LEU A 545 7.48 -29.87 -25.07
N HIS A 546 8.56 -30.64 -25.20
CA HIS A 546 9.92 -30.11 -25.16
C HIS A 546 10.18 -29.04 -26.22
N SER A 547 9.66 -29.22 -27.44
CA SER A 547 9.78 -28.25 -28.53
C SER A 547 9.10 -26.92 -28.18
N THR A 548 7.92 -26.98 -27.55
CA THR A 548 7.18 -25.80 -27.11
C THR A 548 7.88 -25.07 -25.98
N TRP A 549 8.36 -25.79 -24.96
CA TRP A 549 9.16 -25.17 -23.89
C TRP A 549 10.43 -24.53 -24.45
N ARG A 550 11.13 -25.21 -25.36
CA ARG A 550 12.33 -24.68 -26.02
C ARG A 550 12.04 -23.41 -26.82
N GLU A 551 10.98 -23.40 -27.62
CA GLU A 551 10.56 -22.21 -28.38
C GLU A 551 10.31 -21.01 -27.47
N ILE A 552 9.66 -21.21 -26.33
CA ILE A 552 9.37 -20.15 -25.35
C ILE A 552 10.66 -19.60 -24.71
N VAL A 553 11.60 -20.48 -24.38
CA VAL A 553 12.91 -20.12 -23.82
C VAL A 553 13.77 -19.40 -24.85
N ASP A 554 13.89 -19.94 -26.06
CA ASP A 554 14.70 -19.39 -27.15
C ASP A 554 14.19 -18.00 -27.58
N ASN A 555 12.88 -17.81 -27.59
CA ASN A 555 12.24 -16.52 -27.88
C ASN A 555 12.23 -15.56 -26.68
N LYS A 556 12.82 -15.93 -25.53
CA LYS A 556 12.91 -15.15 -24.30
C LYS A 556 11.55 -14.63 -23.80
N LEU A 557 10.50 -15.43 -23.99
CA LEU A 557 9.15 -15.09 -23.52
C LEU A 557 9.01 -15.30 -22.00
N ILE A 558 9.92 -16.07 -21.41
CA ILE A 558 10.09 -16.28 -19.97
C ILE A 558 11.59 -16.13 -19.67
N GLU A 559 11.92 -15.44 -18.57
CA GLU A 559 13.31 -15.12 -18.20
C GLU A 559 14.11 -16.32 -17.67
N SER A 560 13.45 -17.43 -17.38
CA SER A 560 14.03 -18.62 -16.75
C SER A 560 13.90 -19.85 -17.65
N GLU A 561 14.98 -20.62 -17.75
CA GLU A 561 14.97 -21.98 -18.33
C GLU A 561 14.43 -23.03 -17.35
N SER A 562 14.07 -22.64 -16.13
CA SER A 562 13.48 -23.60 -15.20
C SER A 562 12.12 -24.10 -15.69
N PHE A 563 11.72 -25.26 -15.21
CA PHE A 563 10.44 -25.90 -15.50
C PHE A 563 9.61 -26.06 -14.22
N THR A 564 9.71 -25.08 -13.31
CA THR A 564 8.99 -25.07 -12.02
C THR A 564 7.48 -25.04 -12.23
N PRO A 565 6.66 -25.35 -11.20
CA PRO A 565 5.21 -25.23 -11.28
C PRO A 565 4.73 -23.86 -11.81
N GLU A 566 5.35 -22.77 -11.36
CA GLU A 566 5.02 -21.41 -11.77
C GLU A 566 5.30 -21.17 -13.26
N VAL A 567 6.43 -21.70 -13.77
CA VAL A 567 6.76 -21.62 -15.21
C VAL A 567 5.80 -22.47 -16.03
N GLN A 568 5.44 -23.67 -15.55
CA GLN A 568 4.45 -24.52 -16.23
C GLN A 568 3.09 -23.82 -16.32
N ASP A 569 2.61 -23.21 -15.21
CA ASP A 569 1.37 -22.44 -15.17
C ASP A 569 1.41 -21.26 -16.15
N ARG A 570 2.54 -20.54 -16.18
CA ARG A 570 2.74 -19.41 -17.10
C ARG A 570 2.68 -19.86 -18.56
N ILE A 571 3.35 -20.96 -18.92
CA ILE A 571 3.30 -21.53 -20.27
C ILE A 571 1.87 -21.93 -20.64
N ALA A 572 1.14 -22.59 -19.74
CA ALA A 572 -0.25 -22.96 -19.98
C ALA A 572 -1.14 -21.73 -20.24
N VAL A 573 -0.98 -20.66 -19.46
CA VAL A 573 -1.74 -19.41 -19.67
C VAL A 573 -1.35 -18.71 -20.96
N MET A 574 -0.07 -18.73 -21.37
CA MET A 574 0.36 -18.25 -22.68
C MET A 574 -0.34 -19.04 -23.80
N LYS A 575 -0.42 -20.37 -23.70
CA LYS A 575 -1.15 -21.20 -24.66
C LYS A 575 -2.64 -20.89 -24.70
N LEU A 576 -3.28 -20.61 -23.56
CA LEU A 576 -4.68 -20.17 -23.54
C LEU A 576 -4.88 -18.84 -24.29
N GLU A 577 -3.91 -17.93 -24.22
CA GLU A 577 -3.97 -16.67 -24.96
C GLU A 577 -3.71 -16.88 -26.46
N ASP A 578 -2.69 -17.66 -26.83
CA ASP A 578 -2.35 -18.02 -28.22
C ASP A 578 -3.50 -18.74 -28.93
N ARG A 579 -4.31 -19.48 -28.17
CA ARG A 579 -5.51 -20.18 -28.65
C ARG A 579 -6.76 -19.30 -28.67
N HIS A 580 -6.63 -18.02 -28.30
CA HIS A 580 -7.70 -17.02 -28.20
C HIS A 580 -8.84 -17.43 -27.26
N VAL A 581 -8.54 -18.12 -26.16
CA VAL A 581 -9.56 -18.57 -25.20
C VAL A 581 -9.39 -17.98 -23.80
N LEU A 582 -8.22 -17.39 -23.48
CA LEU A 582 -7.94 -16.85 -22.15
C LEU A 582 -9.00 -15.82 -21.69
N HIS A 583 -9.48 -14.97 -22.60
CA HIS A 583 -10.52 -13.99 -22.29
C HIS A 583 -11.85 -14.64 -21.86
N LEU A 584 -12.23 -15.75 -22.48
CA LEU A 584 -13.42 -16.52 -22.13
C LEU A 584 -13.28 -17.21 -20.78
N ILE A 585 -12.10 -17.80 -20.50
CA ILE A 585 -11.80 -18.41 -19.20
C ILE A 585 -11.90 -17.35 -18.09
N ARG A 586 -11.30 -16.18 -18.29
CA ARG A 586 -11.38 -15.06 -17.35
C ARG A 586 -12.81 -14.57 -17.13
N ALA A 587 -13.65 -14.60 -18.16
CA ALA A 587 -15.08 -14.29 -18.07
C ALA A 587 -15.94 -15.41 -17.47
N GLY A 588 -15.39 -16.61 -17.26
CA GLY A 588 -16.13 -17.79 -16.79
C GLY A 588 -16.96 -18.48 -17.89
N LYS A 589 -16.73 -18.12 -19.16
CA LYS A 589 -17.42 -18.65 -20.34
C LYS A 589 -16.74 -19.93 -20.85
N ILE A 590 -16.65 -20.96 -20.00
CA ILE A 590 -15.88 -22.19 -20.28
C ILE A 590 -16.44 -23.00 -21.45
N ARG A 591 -17.77 -23.05 -21.59
CA ARG A 591 -18.43 -23.68 -22.73
C ARG A 591 -18.00 -23.04 -24.06
N GLU A 592 -18.10 -21.71 -24.14
CA GLU A 592 -17.68 -20.96 -25.32
C GLU A 592 -16.18 -21.18 -25.61
N ALA A 593 -15.34 -21.23 -24.58
CA ALA A 593 -13.91 -21.49 -24.73
C ALA A 593 -13.61 -22.82 -25.44
N LEU A 594 -14.39 -23.87 -25.16
CA LEU A 594 -14.23 -25.17 -25.82
C LEU A 594 -14.77 -25.19 -27.27
N GLU A 595 -15.66 -24.27 -27.60
CA GLU A 595 -16.30 -24.18 -28.91
C GLU A 595 -15.53 -23.26 -29.89
N VAL A 596 -14.58 -22.45 -29.39
CA VAL A 596 -13.71 -21.61 -30.24
C VAL A 596 -12.98 -22.48 -31.26
N LYS A 597 -13.03 -22.08 -32.53
CA LYS A 597 -12.36 -22.78 -33.62
C LYS A 597 -11.11 -22.03 -34.10
N THR A 598 -10.10 -22.79 -34.44
CA THR A 598 -8.92 -22.33 -35.20
C THR A 598 -9.29 -22.02 -36.66
N PRO A 599 -8.46 -21.28 -37.42
CA PRO A 599 -8.67 -21.06 -38.85
C PRO A 599 -8.77 -22.34 -39.70
N ARG A 600 -8.35 -23.49 -39.16
CA ARG A 600 -8.44 -24.81 -39.80
C ARG A 600 -9.70 -25.59 -39.39
N ASP A 601 -10.71 -24.90 -38.85
CA ASP A 601 -12.00 -25.45 -38.40
C ASP A 601 -11.90 -26.52 -37.29
N LYS A 602 -10.78 -26.56 -36.55
CA LYS A 602 -10.59 -27.42 -35.37
C LYS A 602 -10.86 -26.65 -34.09
N LEU A 603 -11.45 -27.30 -33.08
CA LEU A 603 -11.64 -26.71 -31.75
C LEU A 603 -10.28 -26.34 -31.13
N SER A 604 -10.10 -25.07 -30.73
CA SER A 604 -8.83 -24.52 -30.28
C SER A 604 -8.29 -25.23 -29.04
N LEU A 605 -9.09 -25.27 -27.96
CA LEU A 605 -8.69 -25.90 -26.69
C LEU A 605 -8.50 -27.42 -26.80
N PRO A 606 -9.46 -28.20 -27.33
CA PRO A 606 -9.31 -29.64 -27.49
C PRO A 606 -8.22 -30.08 -28.47
N SER A 607 -7.73 -29.17 -29.33
CA SER A 607 -6.57 -29.42 -30.18
C SER A 607 -5.22 -29.21 -29.48
N GLU A 608 -5.19 -28.37 -28.43
CA GLU A 608 -4.01 -28.19 -27.58
C GLU A 608 -3.92 -29.31 -26.53
N TRP A 609 -5.03 -29.56 -25.84
CA TRP A 609 -5.17 -30.59 -24.82
C TRP A 609 -6.23 -31.59 -25.26
N THR A 610 -5.77 -32.67 -25.90
CA THR A 610 -6.62 -33.74 -26.46
C THR A 610 -7.39 -34.51 -25.40
N SER A 611 -7.02 -34.37 -24.13
CA SER A 611 -7.70 -34.92 -22.96
C SER A 611 -9.03 -34.24 -22.67
N LEU A 612 -9.24 -32.98 -23.09
CA LEU A 612 -10.44 -32.19 -22.82
C LEU A 612 -11.68 -32.66 -23.61
N PRO A 613 -12.91 -32.34 -23.17
CA PRO A 613 -14.13 -32.65 -23.90
C PRO A 613 -14.08 -32.18 -25.36
N GLY A 614 -14.38 -33.08 -26.30
CA GLY A 614 -14.27 -32.84 -27.75
C GLY A 614 -12.88 -33.14 -28.34
N GLY A 615 -11.90 -33.48 -27.50
CA GLY A 615 -10.57 -33.94 -27.91
C GLY A 615 -10.54 -35.43 -28.22
N THR A 616 -9.52 -35.87 -28.96
CA THR A 616 -9.42 -37.26 -29.44
C THR A 616 -9.15 -38.27 -28.33
N GLU A 617 -8.45 -37.88 -27.27
CA GLU A 617 -8.14 -38.79 -26.15
C GLU A 617 -9.28 -38.85 -25.12
N ASN A 618 -10.13 -37.81 -25.06
CA ASN A 618 -11.21 -37.73 -24.09
C ASN A 618 -12.28 -38.81 -24.26
N ALA A 619 -12.54 -39.28 -25.50
CA ALA A 619 -13.63 -40.20 -25.81
C ALA A 619 -13.64 -41.49 -24.94
N VAL A 620 -12.44 -41.96 -24.57
CA VAL A 620 -12.26 -43.18 -23.74
C VAL A 620 -12.02 -42.88 -22.26
N ARG A 621 -11.80 -41.62 -21.88
CA ARG A 621 -11.51 -41.24 -20.48
C ARG A 621 -12.74 -41.34 -19.61
N ARG A 622 -12.55 -41.83 -18.39
CA ARG A 622 -13.60 -42.05 -17.38
C ARG A 622 -13.07 -41.62 -16.03
N THR A 623 -13.91 -40.98 -15.23
CA THR A 623 -13.66 -40.69 -13.81
C THR A 623 -13.38 -41.98 -13.02
N GLN A 624 -12.88 -41.87 -11.78
CA GLN A 624 -12.70 -43.03 -10.89
C GLN A 624 -13.98 -43.85 -10.70
N ASN A 625 -15.14 -43.19 -10.73
CA ASN A 625 -16.45 -43.83 -10.59
C ASN A 625 -17.02 -44.35 -11.93
N GLY A 626 -16.20 -44.43 -12.98
CA GLY A 626 -16.58 -44.94 -14.30
C GLY A 626 -17.44 -44.00 -15.16
N LYS A 627 -17.75 -42.79 -14.69
CA LYS A 627 -18.52 -41.78 -15.46
C LYS A 627 -17.66 -41.12 -16.55
N PRO A 628 -18.22 -40.75 -17.71
CA PRO A 628 -17.48 -40.00 -18.73
C PRO A 628 -16.99 -38.65 -18.19
N MET A 629 -15.79 -38.22 -18.62
CA MET A 629 -15.26 -36.88 -18.33
C MET A 629 -15.72 -35.90 -19.41
N ASP A 630 -17.03 -35.65 -19.44
CA ASP A 630 -17.68 -34.80 -20.43
C ASP A 630 -17.67 -33.30 -20.01
N LEU A 631 -18.37 -32.47 -20.80
CA LEU A 631 -18.50 -31.04 -20.51
C LEU A 631 -19.18 -30.77 -19.16
N ALA A 632 -20.14 -31.59 -18.74
CA ALA A 632 -20.81 -31.38 -17.46
C ALA A 632 -19.82 -31.61 -16.31
N TYR A 633 -19.03 -32.69 -16.39
CA TYR A 633 -17.96 -32.95 -15.42
C TYR A 633 -16.94 -31.80 -15.35
N LEU A 634 -16.50 -31.27 -16.50
CA LEU A 634 -15.58 -30.14 -16.52
C LEU A 634 -16.17 -28.88 -15.87
N MET A 635 -17.45 -28.58 -16.14
CA MET A 635 -18.13 -27.42 -15.57
C MET A 635 -18.29 -27.54 -14.05
N ASP A 636 -18.68 -28.73 -13.56
CA ASP A 636 -18.80 -29.00 -12.13
C ASP A 636 -17.45 -28.86 -11.42
N LEU A 637 -16.39 -29.41 -12.02
CA LEU A 637 -15.03 -29.33 -11.51
C LEU A 637 -14.52 -27.88 -11.48
N PHE A 638 -14.77 -27.13 -12.56
CA PHE A 638 -14.39 -25.72 -12.65
C PHE A 638 -15.10 -24.89 -11.59
N ASN A 639 -16.42 -25.04 -11.44
CA ASN A 639 -17.19 -24.31 -10.43
C ASN A 639 -16.71 -24.66 -9.01
N PHE A 640 -16.48 -25.94 -8.73
CA PHE A 640 -15.91 -26.39 -7.47
C PHE A 640 -14.59 -25.68 -7.17
N TYR A 641 -13.64 -25.70 -8.11
CA TYR A 641 -12.33 -25.06 -7.94
C TYR A 641 -12.43 -23.53 -7.86
N VAL A 642 -13.35 -22.88 -8.56
CA VAL A 642 -13.58 -21.43 -8.40
C VAL A 642 -14.02 -21.11 -6.97
N GLU A 643 -14.93 -21.88 -6.38
CA GLU A 643 -15.36 -21.68 -5.00
C GLU A 643 -14.24 -22.00 -3.98
N GLU A 644 -13.34 -22.94 -4.28
CA GLU A 644 -12.13 -23.13 -3.49
C GLU A 644 -11.19 -21.93 -3.55
N GLU A 645 -10.93 -21.40 -4.75
CA GLU A 645 -10.05 -20.25 -4.94
C GLU A 645 -10.63 -18.97 -4.33
N LYS A 646 -11.97 -18.83 -4.32
CA LYS A 646 -12.64 -17.75 -3.59
C LYS A 646 -12.48 -17.86 -2.08
N ARG A 647 -12.54 -19.06 -1.51
CA ARG A 647 -12.35 -19.28 -0.06
C ARG A 647 -10.92 -19.02 0.42
N LYS A 648 -9.93 -19.05 -0.48
CA LYS A 648 -8.52 -18.74 -0.18
C LYS A 648 -8.22 -17.24 -0.19
N ALA A 649 -9.06 -16.45 -0.87
CA ALA A 649 -8.94 -14.99 -0.98
C ALA A 649 -9.72 -14.31 0.13
#